data_AF-A0A3D1V2A2-F1
#
_entry.id   AF-A0A3D1V2A2-F1
#
_cell.length_a   1.000
_cell.length_b   1.000
_cell.length_c   1.000
_cell.angle_alpha   90.00
_cell.angle_beta   90.00
_cell.angle_gamma   90.00
#
_symmetry.space_group_name_H-M   'P 1'
#
loop_
_entity.id
_entity.type
_entity.pdbx_description
1 polymer ?
#
loop_
_entity_poly.entity_id
_entity_poly.type
_entity_poly.pdbx_seq_one_letter_code
_entity_poly.pdbx_strand_id
1 'polypeptide(L)'
;MRIEWHVGATFRFFEASQTLDEIVDELEAAEHPPDWVILRRPEAGALYAFRPRELAAFRWRVVGSGPQPATIALDLHEDDRSIEAPPGQPESTIIPPTEARQPSALRIIQLRSARRVTAIGEMVGWEGQVAGRFEAYIAEAAAIAPDLGPAMGIDDELPATLPTPAPDPSESLDVILSGDAPKKLGVGKKAVIDIRLETAAGATPLPTALPEVTIASTTDVVATLSVDATKVSIDGPYQLRLSPPAPNAPSLGAFAVSGRVAGATTIDVLFQQGMSDLGALSFPVTITASRPRAVRQAAQTTAQPPAPQDADYLVLLITEFPFGDGLVFAYSVSSDALKLDHAPFQSKPFGRLAGSGGTAAQGYVDGIYTRIESQVLETYDDFAVFDIKLRAISTDMSDQLFDPVFVRAIWEHRDAIHGIKVYSREPSIPWELVRLRHPDTGEVDDRYLCEYGLVRNLGGTMRPRKIGKAAWAYLAGEYPNKTQATLSEDVSYLATTLPGRGIHPAKIDATEKDALLALQAGAFDVLHIACHGQTDPARADDARLIIGDRQTVRHGIQPVAIDALTVQQTANLSARSPLVFLNACQSGREGSSLTRLGGWPAAFWAAGAGAFVGASWSVHEKPATAFARAFYDALLAGATLGAATTTARAAAKTLGDATWLAFLVYGDPGATME
;
A
#
# COMPACT_ATOMS: atom_id res chain seq x y z
N MET A 1 2.09 -31.99 16.51
CA MET A 1 3.47 -31.77 16.01
C MET A 1 4.36 -32.83 16.62
N ARG A 2 5.38 -33.31 15.89
CA ARG A 2 6.43 -34.21 16.39
C ARG A 2 7.79 -33.58 16.11
N ILE A 3 8.82 -33.95 16.87
CA ILE A 3 10.20 -33.52 16.61
C ILE A 3 10.87 -34.60 15.75
N GLU A 4 11.46 -34.21 14.62
CA GLU A 4 12.30 -35.04 13.78
C GLU A 4 13.76 -34.70 14.04
N TRP A 5 14.54 -35.70 14.48
CA TRP A 5 15.94 -35.50 14.86
C TRP A 5 16.88 -35.83 13.70
N HIS A 6 17.68 -34.84 13.30
CA HIS A 6 18.74 -34.98 12.29
C HIS A 6 20.06 -35.37 12.98
N VAL A 7 20.15 -36.64 13.39
CA VAL A 7 21.34 -37.21 14.06
C VAL A 7 22.39 -37.61 13.02
N GLY A 8 23.65 -37.19 13.21
CA GLY A 8 24.76 -37.50 12.30
C GLY A 8 24.89 -36.54 11.10
N ALA A 9 24.09 -35.48 11.05
CA ALA A 9 24.23 -34.39 10.09
C ALA A 9 25.57 -33.64 10.26
N THR A 10 26.04 -33.02 9.19
CA THR A 10 27.22 -32.17 9.17
C THR A 10 26.85 -30.72 9.52
N PHE A 11 27.68 -30.06 10.34
CA PHE A 11 27.42 -28.71 10.83
C PHE A 11 28.63 -27.80 10.55
N ARG A 12 28.38 -26.54 10.16
CA ARG A 12 29.42 -25.50 10.08
C ARG A 12 29.02 -24.28 10.91
N PHE A 13 29.99 -23.68 11.58
CA PHE A 13 29.77 -22.51 12.44
C PHE A 13 30.30 -21.25 11.78
N PHE A 14 29.55 -20.16 11.93
CA PHE A 14 29.99 -18.82 11.59
C PHE A 14 29.64 -17.86 12.73
N GLU A 15 30.45 -16.82 12.88
CA GLU A 15 30.10 -15.72 13.78
C GLU A 15 29.16 -14.77 13.02
N ALA A 16 28.03 -14.41 13.63
CA ALA A 16 27.03 -13.56 12.96
C ALA A 16 27.54 -12.14 12.66
N SER A 17 28.71 -11.75 13.19
CA SER A 17 29.41 -10.52 12.83
C SER A 17 30.08 -10.56 11.45
N GLN A 18 30.31 -11.74 10.87
CA GLN A 18 30.78 -11.87 9.49
C GLN A 18 29.69 -11.39 8.52
N THR A 19 30.07 -10.97 7.31
CA THR A 19 29.07 -10.53 6.34
C THR A 19 28.27 -11.73 5.82
N LEU A 20 26.98 -11.51 5.54
CA LEU A 20 26.12 -12.55 4.99
C LEU A 20 26.63 -13.05 3.64
N ASP A 21 27.18 -12.16 2.81
CA ASP A 21 27.77 -12.49 1.51
C ASP A 21 28.96 -13.44 1.66
N GLU A 22 29.92 -13.13 2.54
CA GLU A 22 31.10 -13.98 2.77
C GLU A 22 30.69 -15.39 3.24
N ILE A 23 29.74 -15.48 4.17
CA ILE A 23 29.25 -16.76 4.68
C ILE A 23 28.59 -17.57 3.55
N VAL A 24 27.75 -16.93 2.73
CA VAL A 24 27.04 -17.62 1.65
C VAL A 24 28.00 -18.02 0.54
N ASP A 25 28.92 -17.16 0.13
CA ASP A 25 29.93 -17.47 -0.89
C ASP A 25 30.83 -18.64 -0.43
N GLU A 26 31.20 -18.69 0.86
CA GLU A 26 31.97 -19.81 1.43
C GLU A 26 31.17 -21.13 1.44
N LEU A 27 29.84 -21.05 1.67
CA LEU A 27 28.96 -22.21 1.64
C LEU A 27 28.72 -22.72 0.22
N GLU A 28 28.59 -21.83 -0.76
CA GLU A 28 28.39 -22.15 -2.18
C GLU A 28 29.68 -22.68 -2.83
N ALA A 29 30.85 -22.21 -2.39
CA ALA A 29 32.15 -22.70 -2.87
C ALA A 29 32.57 -24.05 -2.27
N ALA A 30 31.87 -24.56 -1.24
CA ALA A 30 32.23 -25.81 -0.58
C ALA A 30 31.87 -27.05 -1.44
N GLU A 31 32.86 -27.90 -1.74
CA GLU A 31 32.66 -29.15 -2.49
C GLU A 31 31.65 -30.10 -1.83
N HIS A 32 31.51 -30.01 -0.50
CA HIS A 32 30.51 -30.72 0.29
C HIS A 32 29.91 -29.73 1.31
N PRO A 33 28.80 -29.02 0.98
CA PRO A 33 28.19 -28.06 1.90
C PRO A 33 27.62 -28.78 3.13
N PRO A 34 27.65 -28.15 4.31
CA PRO A 34 27.14 -28.75 5.54
C PRO A 34 25.62 -28.91 5.47
N ASP A 35 25.07 -29.93 6.13
CA ASP A 35 23.61 -30.11 6.24
C ASP A 35 22.94 -28.95 6.99
N TRP A 36 23.70 -28.32 7.88
CA TRP A 36 23.27 -27.22 8.74
C TRP A 36 24.39 -26.19 8.98
N VAL A 37 23.98 -24.94 9.04
CA VAL A 37 24.80 -23.79 9.39
C VAL A 37 24.35 -23.28 10.74
N ILE A 38 25.31 -22.99 11.61
CA ILE A 38 25.02 -22.46 12.94
C ILE A 38 25.65 -21.08 13.06
N LEU A 39 24.79 -20.06 13.08
CA LEU A 39 25.20 -18.69 13.33
C LEU A 39 25.25 -18.45 14.83
N ARG A 40 26.37 -17.89 15.29
CA ARG A 40 26.56 -17.52 16.68
C ARG A 40 26.45 -16.01 16.85
N ARG A 41 25.57 -15.56 17.76
CA ARG A 41 25.45 -14.14 18.10
C ARG A 41 26.62 -13.72 19.01
N PRO A 42 27.43 -12.71 18.66
CA PRO A 42 28.64 -12.34 19.42
C PRO A 42 28.38 -11.96 20.87
N GLU A 43 27.31 -11.20 21.13
CA GLU A 43 27.03 -10.59 22.45
C GLU A 43 26.40 -11.57 23.45
N ALA A 44 25.56 -12.49 22.98
CA ALA A 44 24.79 -13.39 23.82
C ALA A 44 25.29 -14.84 23.80
N GLY A 45 26.18 -15.18 22.86
CA GLY A 45 26.66 -16.55 22.63
C GLY A 45 25.55 -17.54 22.22
N ALA A 46 24.38 -17.03 21.83
CA ALA A 46 23.22 -17.80 21.39
C ALA A 46 23.48 -18.40 20.00
N LEU A 47 22.93 -19.59 19.77
CA LEU A 47 23.09 -20.37 18.54
C LEU A 47 21.80 -20.41 17.75
N TYR A 48 21.91 -20.22 16.44
CA TYR A 48 20.80 -20.22 15.49
C TYR A 48 21.11 -21.20 14.37
N ALA A 49 20.24 -22.19 14.17
CA ALA A 49 20.41 -23.23 13.17
C ALA A 49 19.64 -22.89 11.89
N PHE A 50 20.37 -22.81 10.78
CA PHE A 50 19.88 -22.61 9.42
C PHE A 50 20.30 -23.78 8.53
N ARG A 51 19.60 -24.01 7.43
CA ARG A 51 20.15 -24.73 6.27
C ARG A 51 20.97 -23.74 5.42
N PRO A 52 22.04 -24.17 4.73
CA PRO A 52 22.81 -23.28 3.84
C PRO A 52 21.93 -22.52 2.83
N ARG A 53 20.96 -23.22 2.25
CA ARG A 53 19.99 -22.66 1.28
C ARG A 53 19.13 -21.52 1.84
N GLU A 54 18.94 -21.46 3.16
CA GLU A 54 18.12 -20.44 3.81
C GLU A 54 18.87 -19.12 3.90
N LEU A 55 20.17 -19.17 4.23
CA LEU A 55 21.04 -18.00 4.21
C LEU A 55 21.26 -17.49 2.78
N ALA A 56 21.41 -18.39 1.81
CA ALA A 56 21.49 -18.02 0.39
C ALA A 56 20.21 -17.35 -0.12
N ALA A 57 19.02 -17.88 0.22
CA ALA A 57 17.76 -17.25 -0.14
C ALA A 57 17.55 -15.89 0.53
N PHE A 58 18.06 -15.73 1.76
CA PHE A 58 17.98 -14.46 2.47
C PHE A 58 18.93 -13.40 1.91
N ARG A 59 20.14 -13.79 1.45
CA ARG A 59 21.08 -12.91 0.75
C ARG A 59 20.39 -12.12 -0.36
N TRP A 60 19.64 -12.81 -1.24
CA TRP A 60 18.90 -12.20 -2.35
C TRP A 60 17.87 -11.13 -1.93
N ARG A 61 17.38 -11.14 -0.68
CA ARG A 61 16.41 -10.16 -0.17
C ARG A 61 17.03 -8.83 0.26
N VAL A 62 18.33 -8.82 0.55
CA VAL A 62 19.08 -7.65 1.02
C VAL A 62 20.12 -7.16 0.00
N VAL A 63 20.16 -7.78 -1.18
CA VAL A 63 20.97 -7.32 -2.31
C VAL A 63 20.58 -5.89 -2.67
N GLY A 64 21.57 -4.98 -2.62
CA GLY A 64 21.38 -3.54 -2.85
C GLY A 64 21.54 -2.68 -1.60
N SER A 65 21.59 -3.27 -0.40
CA SER A 65 21.75 -2.56 0.88
C SER A 65 23.22 -2.44 1.36
N GLY A 66 24.20 -2.75 0.52
CA GLY A 66 25.63 -2.85 0.90
C GLY A 66 25.97 -4.11 1.71
N PRO A 67 27.24 -4.30 2.14
CA PRO A 67 27.65 -5.49 2.91
C PRO A 67 27.02 -5.50 4.31
N GLN A 68 26.17 -6.49 4.56
CA GLN A 68 25.41 -6.63 5.81
C GLN A 68 25.99 -7.74 6.70
N PRO A 69 26.09 -7.54 8.04
CA PRO A 69 26.48 -8.59 8.97
C PRO A 69 25.39 -9.65 9.05
N ALA A 70 25.74 -10.94 9.13
CA ALA A 70 24.78 -12.04 9.17
C ALA A 70 23.83 -12.02 10.38
N THR A 71 24.02 -11.09 11.33
CA THR A 71 23.01 -10.75 12.34
C THR A 71 21.64 -10.40 11.73
N ILE A 72 21.59 -9.83 10.52
CA ILE A 72 20.31 -9.55 9.83
C ILE A 72 19.51 -10.83 9.53
N ALA A 73 20.18 -11.96 9.35
CA ALA A 73 19.53 -13.24 9.09
C ALA A 73 18.94 -13.84 10.39
N LEU A 74 19.33 -13.34 11.56
CA LEU A 74 18.80 -13.81 12.84
C LEU A 74 17.35 -13.35 13.06
N ASP A 75 16.92 -12.27 12.39
CA ASP A 75 15.54 -11.77 12.45
C ASP A 75 14.55 -12.73 11.76
N LEU A 76 15.05 -13.67 10.93
CA LEU A 76 14.25 -14.80 10.42
C LEU A 76 13.73 -15.72 11.55
N HIS A 77 14.27 -15.58 12.77
CA HIS A 77 13.87 -16.36 13.94
C HIS A 77 13.04 -15.56 14.96
N GLU A 78 12.42 -14.42 14.61
CA GLU A 78 11.52 -13.56 15.45
C GLU A 78 11.72 -13.74 16.99
N ASP A 79 12.52 -12.86 17.59
CA ASP A 79 12.76 -12.65 19.04
C ASP A 79 13.15 -13.85 19.96
N ASP A 80 13.24 -15.08 19.45
CA ASP A 80 13.62 -16.24 20.28
C ASP A 80 14.73 -17.12 19.67
N ARG A 81 15.67 -17.56 20.52
CA ARG A 81 16.82 -18.43 20.16
C ARG A 81 16.39 -19.87 19.89
N SER A 82 17.22 -20.63 19.16
CA SER A 82 17.07 -22.10 19.12
C SER A 82 17.22 -22.68 20.54
N ILE A 83 16.38 -23.65 20.92
CA ILE A 83 16.45 -24.26 22.26
C ILE A 83 17.68 -25.18 22.34
N GLU A 84 18.55 -24.95 23.32
CA GLU A 84 19.68 -25.82 23.63
C GLU A 84 19.24 -26.96 24.56
N ALA A 85 19.35 -28.22 24.12
CA ALA A 85 19.05 -29.37 24.95
C ALA A 85 20.29 -29.81 25.77
N PRO A 86 20.18 -30.09 27.09
CA PRO A 86 21.31 -30.54 27.90
C PRO A 86 21.89 -31.89 27.45
N PRO A 87 23.19 -32.14 27.69
CA PRO A 87 23.82 -33.41 27.34
C PRO A 87 23.15 -34.60 28.06
N GLY A 88 22.66 -35.58 27.30
CA GLY A 88 22.22 -36.87 27.85
C GLY A 88 20.74 -37.01 28.21
N GLN A 89 19.87 -36.06 27.84
CA GLN A 89 18.42 -36.30 27.92
C GLN A 89 17.95 -37.19 26.75
N PRO A 90 17.09 -38.20 26.99
CA PRO A 90 16.52 -39.02 25.92
C PRO A 90 15.68 -38.17 24.94
N GLU A 91 15.79 -38.47 23.65
CA GLU A 91 15.11 -37.76 22.53
C GLU A 91 13.58 -37.61 22.70
N SER A 92 12.97 -38.50 23.50
CA SER A 92 11.53 -38.55 23.77
C SER A 92 11.05 -37.66 24.92
N THR A 93 11.94 -36.94 25.61
CA THR A 93 11.62 -36.23 26.87
C THR A 93 11.57 -34.71 26.75
N ILE A 94 11.86 -34.14 25.58
CA ILE A 94 11.74 -32.70 25.36
C ILE A 94 10.27 -32.37 25.13
N ILE A 95 9.58 -31.98 26.21
CA ILE A 95 8.19 -31.53 26.16
C ILE A 95 8.17 -30.22 25.36
N PRO A 96 7.42 -30.13 24.25
CA PRO A 96 7.26 -28.86 23.55
C PRO A 96 6.71 -27.84 24.56
N PRO A 97 7.26 -26.63 24.61
CA PRO A 97 6.76 -25.62 25.53
C PRO A 97 5.25 -25.47 25.36
N THR A 98 4.54 -25.30 26.47
CA THR A 98 3.11 -24.99 26.47
C THR A 98 2.85 -23.81 25.53
N GLU A 99 1.62 -23.71 24.98
CA GLU A 99 1.21 -22.78 23.91
C GLU A 99 1.73 -21.33 24.02
N ALA A 100 2.16 -20.89 25.21
CA ALA A 100 2.74 -19.58 25.48
C ALA A 100 4.22 -19.37 25.07
N ARG A 101 5.01 -20.40 24.70
CA ARG A 101 6.44 -20.25 24.34
C ARG A 101 6.93 -21.20 23.25
N GLN A 102 6.22 -21.33 22.13
CA GLN A 102 6.75 -22.12 21.01
C GLN A 102 8.06 -21.48 20.47
N PRO A 103 9.15 -22.24 20.26
CA PRO A 103 10.36 -21.67 19.69
C PRO A 103 10.08 -21.22 18.26
N SER A 104 10.32 -19.95 17.98
CA SER A 104 10.09 -19.24 16.72
C SER A 104 10.79 -19.90 15.52
N ALA A 105 11.92 -20.59 15.75
CA ALA A 105 12.65 -21.36 14.73
C ALA A 105 12.04 -22.72 14.37
N LEU A 106 11.17 -23.30 15.22
CA LEU A 106 10.82 -24.72 15.15
C LEU A 106 12.05 -25.66 15.15
N ARG A 107 13.20 -25.21 15.68
CA ARG A 107 14.47 -25.96 15.78
C ARG A 107 14.98 -26.09 17.21
N ILE A 108 15.58 -27.23 17.52
CA ILE A 108 16.23 -27.57 18.79
C ILE A 108 17.67 -27.98 18.48
N ILE A 109 18.66 -27.35 19.10
CA ILE A 109 20.07 -27.69 18.94
C ILE A 109 20.49 -28.57 20.12
N GLN A 110 20.89 -29.81 19.85
CA GLN A 110 21.40 -30.70 20.90
C GLN A 110 22.91 -30.52 21.06
N LEU A 111 23.34 -30.20 22.29
CA LEU A 111 24.75 -29.98 22.63
C LEU A 111 25.30 -31.10 23.52
N ARG A 112 26.54 -31.53 23.27
CA ARG A 112 27.33 -32.30 24.24
C ARG A 112 28.16 -31.35 25.13
N SER A 113 28.75 -31.88 26.21
CA SER A 113 29.50 -31.21 27.30
C SER A 113 30.65 -30.25 26.90
N ALA A 114 30.85 -29.98 25.60
CA ALA A 114 31.81 -29.01 25.07
C ALA A 114 31.20 -28.07 24.01
N ARG A 115 29.88 -27.77 24.07
CA ARG A 115 29.12 -27.03 23.04
C ARG A 115 29.23 -27.62 21.62
N ARG A 116 29.61 -28.89 21.52
CA ARG A 116 29.65 -29.60 20.25
C ARG A 116 28.23 -30.05 19.91
N VAL A 117 27.72 -29.55 18.79
CA VAL A 117 26.39 -29.92 18.28
C VAL A 117 26.40 -31.37 17.84
N THR A 118 25.42 -32.15 18.30
CA THR A 118 25.30 -33.59 18.00
C THR A 118 24.09 -33.93 17.14
N ALA A 119 23.05 -33.11 17.21
CA ALA A 119 21.84 -33.25 16.39
C ALA A 119 21.08 -31.92 16.36
N ILE A 120 20.26 -31.75 15.33
CA ILE A 120 19.25 -30.69 15.27
C ILE A 120 17.87 -31.36 15.20
N GLY A 121 16.99 -31.01 16.13
CA GLY A 121 15.60 -31.42 16.14
C GLY A 121 14.75 -30.38 15.40
N GLU A 122 13.89 -30.83 14.51
CA GLU A 122 13.00 -30.00 13.69
C GLU A 122 11.55 -30.35 13.98
N MET A 123 10.70 -29.36 14.30
CA MET A 123 9.29 -29.59 14.58
C MET A 123 8.49 -29.74 13.28
N VAL A 124 7.86 -30.91 13.10
CA VAL A 124 7.04 -31.24 11.92
C VAL A 124 5.57 -31.48 12.32
N GLY A 125 4.66 -31.18 11.39
CA GLY A 125 3.23 -31.45 11.50
C GLY A 125 2.91 -32.96 11.59
N TRP A 126 1.67 -33.29 11.97
CA TRP A 126 1.26 -34.69 12.23
C TRP A 126 1.28 -35.57 10.96
N GLU A 127 1.14 -34.96 9.77
CA GLU A 127 1.23 -35.61 8.46
C GLU A 127 2.68 -35.73 7.92
N GLY A 128 3.69 -35.41 8.74
CA GLY A 128 5.11 -35.52 8.37
C GLY A 128 5.65 -34.37 7.51
N GLN A 129 4.82 -33.38 7.15
CA GLN A 129 5.29 -32.12 6.58
C GLN A 129 5.86 -31.24 7.70
N VAL A 130 7.04 -30.64 7.50
CA VAL A 130 7.55 -29.56 8.36
C VAL A 130 6.43 -28.51 8.49
N ALA A 131 6.16 -28.03 9.71
CA ALA A 131 5.07 -27.05 9.88
C ALA A 131 5.30 -25.87 8.91
N GLY A 132 4.32 -25.65 8.02
CA GLY A 132 4.51 -25.14 6.66
C GLY A 132 4.90 -23.66 6.48
N ARG A 133 5.83 -23.14 7.26
CA ARG A 133 6.33 -21.76 7.11
C ARG A 133 7.64 -21.65 6.32
N PHE A 134 8.49 -22.68 6.28
CA PHE A 134 9.86 -22.54 5.77
C PHE A 134 10.17 -23.33 4.48
N GLU A 135 9.66 -24.55 4.31
CA GLU A 135 10.02 -25.36 3.11
C GLU A 135 9.29 -24.96 1.83
N ALA A 136 8.05 -24.45 1.93
CA ALA A 136 7.33 -23.91 0.77
C ALA A 136 8.03 -22.66 0.20
N TYR A 137 8.67 -21.86 1.06
CA TYR A 137 9.47 -20.68 0.72
C TYR A 137 10.74 -21.04 -0.07
N ILE A 138 11.36 -22.19 0.23
CA ILE A 138 12.61 -22.65 -0.39
C ILE A 138 12.37 -23.29 -1.76
N ALA A 139 11.26 -24.04 -1.93
CA ALA A 139 10.91 -24.67 -3.20
C ALA A 139 10.65 -23.65 -4.32
N GLU A 140 10.18 -22.45 -3.96
CA GLU A 140 9.90 -21.36 -4.90
C GLU A 140 11.17 -20.55 -5.26
N ALA A 141 12.10 -20.36 -4.31
CA ALA A 141 13.37 -19.67 -4.54
C ALA A 141 14.40 -20.52 -5.34
N ALA A 142 14.44 -21.83 -5.12
CA ALA A 142 15.37 -22.73 -5.82
C ALA A 142 15.04 -22.89 -7.32
N ALA A 143 13.80 -22.60 -7.74
CA ALA A 143 13.39 -22.62 -9.14
C ALA A 143 13.88 -21.38 -9.95
N ILE A 144 14.56 -20.44 -9.30
CA ILE A 144 14.89 -19.10 -9.84
C ILE A 144 16.40 -18.88 -10.04
N ALA A 145 17.29 -19.77 -9.56
CA ALA A 145 18.74 -19.56 -9.64
C ALA A 145 19.29 -19.71 -11.08
N PRO A 146 19.93 -18.69 -11.68
CA PRO A 146 20.60 -18.80 -12.96
C PRO A 146 22.00 -19.42 -12.83
N ASP A 147 22.31 -20.38 -13.71
CA ASP A 147 23.66 -20.85 -14.00
C ASP A 147 24.49 -19.70 -14.61
N LEU A 148 25.53 -19.29 -13.91
CA LEU A 148 26.50 -18.29 -14.37
C LEU A 148 27.87 -18.95 -14.46
N GLY A 149 28.37 -19.08 -15.69
CA GLY A 149 29.67 -19.63 -16.04
C GLY A 149 30.87 -18.86 -15.46
N PRO A 150 32.11 -19.28 -15.81
CA PRO A 150 33.26 -19.13 -14.94
C PRO A 150 33.77 -17.69 -14.81
N ALA A 151 34.26 -17.41 -13.60
CA ALA A 151 34.90 -16.19 -13.15
C ALA A 151 35.95 -15.61 -14.11
N MET A 152 35.92 -14.29 -14.26
CA MET A 152 37.04 -13.48 -14.75
C MET A 152 37.45 -12.55 -13.61
N GLY A 153 38.62 -12.83 -13.01
CA GLY A 153 39.26 -11.95 -12.05
C GLY A 153 39.92 -10.75 -12.72
N ILE A 154 40.16 -9.70 -11.93
CA ILE A 154 41.11 -8.63 -12.25
C ILE A 154 41.85 -8.27 -10.96
N ASP A 155 43.19 -8.32 -11.08
CA ASP A 155 44.22 -8.02 -10.08
C ASP A 155 44.25 -6.56 -9.62
N ASP A 156 44.94 -6.35 -8.49
CA ASP A 156 45.36 -5.10 -7.87
C ASP A 156 45.90 -4.02 -8.84
N GLU A 157 45.43 -2.77 -8.71
CA GLU A 157 46.24 -1.54 -8.53
C GLU A 157 45.34 -0.28 -8.53
N LEU A 158 45.36 0.47 -7.42
CA LEU A 158 44.74 1.80 -7.28
C LEU A 158 45.60 2.90 -7.93
N PRO A 159 45.10 3.71 -8.88
CA PRO A 159 45.73 4.99 -9.20
C PRO A 159 45.12 6.12 -8.35
N ALA A 160 46.01 6.85 -7.69
CA ALA A 160 45.71 8.09 -7.00
C ALA A 160 45.45 9.22 -8.00
N THR A 161 44.19 9.67 -8.11
CA THR A 161 43.84 11.01 -8.58
C THR A 161 42.68 11.56 -7.75
N LEU A 162 42.89 12.72 -7.13
CA LEU A 162 41.93 13.44 -6.30
C LEU A 162 40.63 13.69 -7.08
N PRO A 163 39.44 13.47 -6.48
CA PRO A 163 38.18 13.79 -7.15
C PRO A 163 38.03 15.31 -7.28
N THR A 164 37.61 15.72 -8.47
CA THR A 164 37.10 17.05 -8.85
C THR A 164 36.00 17.49 -7.87
N PRO A 165 35.86 18.79 -7.53
CA PRO A 165 34.86 19.25 -6.57
C PRO A 165 33.46 18.81 -7.00
N ALA A 166 32.67 18.36 -6.02
CA ALA A 166 31.30 17.94 -6.20
C ALA A 166 30.48 19.02 -6.93
N PRO A 167 29.60 18.65 -7.88
CA PRO A 167 28.70 19.59 -8.53
C PRO A 167 27.76 20.24 -7.50
N ASP A 168 27.41 21.50 -7.77
CA ASP A 168 26.57 22.35 -6.93
C ASP A 168 25.17 21.72 -6.79
N PRO A 169 24.63 21.51 -5.57
CA PRO A 169 23.33 20.86 -5.33
C PRO A 169 22.10 21.61 -5.88
N SER A 170 22.29 22.69 -6.66
CA SER A 170 21.23 23.51 -7.25
C SER A 170 21.02 23.28 -8.75
N GLU A 171 21.72 22.34 -9.39
CA GLU A 171 21.58 22.11 -10.82
C GLU A 171 20.39 21.16 -11.10
N SER A 172 19.43 21.63 -11.90
CA SER A 172 18.28 20.83 -12.34
C SER A 172 18.47 20.35 -13.76
N LEU A 173 18.00 19.15 -14.06
CA LEU A 173 18.04 18.55 -15.39
C LEU A 173 16.63 18.39 -15.95
N ASP A 174 16.43 18.83 -17.17
CA ASP A 174 15.23 18.49 -17.93
C ASP A 174 15.43 17.12 -18.58
N VAL A 175 14.53 16.21 -18.24
CA VAL A 175 14.60 14.80 -18.60
C VAL A 175 13.29 14.31 -19.21
N ILE A 176 13.39 13.18 -19.89
CA ILE A 176 12.27 12.40 -20.38
C ILE A 176 12.31 11.05 -19.66
N LEU A 177 11.23 10.75 -18.95
CA LEU A 177 10.97 9.43 -18.37
C LEU A 177 10.12 8.64 -19.36
N SER A 178 10.61 7.51 -19.84
CA SER A 178 9.91 6.71 -20.84
C SER A 178 9.88 5.23 -20.47
N GLY A 179 8.92 4.49 -21.02
CA GLY A 179 8.76 3.07 -20.78
C GLY A 179 8.06 2.34 -21.91
N ASP A 180 8.23 1.02 -21.93
CA ASP A 180 7.59 0.11 -22.88
C ASP A 180 7.16 -1.18 -22.18
N ALA A 181 5.92 -1.58 -22.44
CA ALA A 181 5.31 -2.76 -21.85
C ALA A 181 4.51 -3.56 -22.88
N PRO A 182 4.38 -4.88 -22.71
CA PRO A 182 3.57 -5.70 -23.60
C PRO A 182 2.06 -5.40 -23.44
N LYS A 183 1.32 -5.32 -24.55
CA LYS A 183 -0.16 -5.27 -24.58
C LYS A 183 -0.80 -6.52 -24.00
N LYS A 184 -0.10 -7.66 -24.12
CA LYS A 184 -0.63 -8.97 -23.75
C LYS A 184 0.39 -9.75 -22.96
N LEU A 185 -0.08 -10.33 -21.85
CA LEU A 185 0.73 -11.15 -20.97
C LEU A 185 0.18 -12.58 -20.94
N GLY A 186 1.04 -13.58 -21.04
CA GLY A 186 0.63 -14.97 -20.92
C GLY A 186 0.53 -15.37 -19.45
N VAL A 187 -0.47 -16.18 -19.10
CA VAL A 187 -0.49 -16.81 -17.77
C VAL A 187 0.78 -17.66 -17.55
N GLY A 188 1.48 -17.42 -16.45
CA GLY A 188 2.76 -18.05 -16.10
C GLY A 188 3.92 -17.71 -17.03
N LYS A 189 3.78 -16.68 -17.89
CA LYS A 189 4.84 -16.25 -18.82
C LYS A 189 5.42 -14.92 -18.37
N LYS A 190 6.72 -14.92 -18.11
CA LYS A 190 7.49 -13.72 -17.81
C LYS A 190 7.50 -12.78 -19.01
N ALA A 191 7.39 -11.50 -18.72
CA ALA A 191 7.62 -10.40 -19.63
C ALA A 191 8.38 -9.29 -18.90
N VAL A 192 8.95 -8.38 -19.68
CA VAL A 192 9.73 -7.26 -19.17
C VAL A 192 9.02 -5.95 -19.49
N ILE A 193 9.05 -5.03 -18.54
CA ILE A 193 8.66 -3.63 -18.69
C ILE A 193 9.95 -2.84 -18.63
N ASP A 194 10.35 -2.28 -19.77
CA ASP A 194 11.54 -1.47 -19.88
C ASP A 194 11.21 -0.03 -19.46
N ILE A 195 12.07 0.59 -18.66
CA ILE A 195 12.00 2.02 -18.32
C ILE A 195 13.32 2.69 -18.61
N ARG A 196 13.25 3.99 -18.92
CA ARG A 196 14.40 4.78 -19.31
C ARG A 196 14.25 6.21 -18.84
N LEU A 197 15.35 6.76 -18.34
CA LEU A 197 15.51 8.16 -17.98
C LEU A 197 16.60 8.77 -18.88
N GLU A 198 16.22 9.76 -19.69
CA GLU A 198 17.06 10.43 -20.69
C GLU A 198 17.08 11.94 -20.47
N THR A 199 18.20 12.61 -20.75
CA THR A 199 18.20 14.07 -20.88
C THR A 199 17.29 14.50 -22.03
N ALA A 200 16.46 15.53 -21.85
CA ALA A 200 15.50 15.97 -22.87
C ALA A 200 16.19 16.37 -24.19
N ALA A 201 17.38 16.96 -24.09
CA ALA A 201 18.24 17.22 -25.24
C ALA A 201 18.76 15.90 -25.83
N GLY A 202 18.27 15.54 -27.03
CA GLY A 202 18.74 14.36 -27.78
C GLY A 202 18.10 13.04 -27.38
N ALA A 203 17.05 13.04 -26.55
CA ALA A 203 16.34 11.83 -26.12
C ALA A 203 15.74 11.05 -27.30
N THR A 204 15.80 9.71 -27.18
CA THR A 204 15.09 8.77 -28.07
C THR A 204 14.13 7.92 -27.25
N PRO A 205 13.03 8.53 -26.77
CA PRO A 205 12.19 7.90 -25.77
C PRO A 205 11.58 6.60 -26.25
N LEU A 206 11.32 5.71 -25.28
CA LEU A 206 10.47 4.55 -25.49
C LEU A 206 9.04 4.99 -25.89
N PRO A 207 8.20 4.08 -26.43
CA PRO A 207 6.90 4.43 -27.04
C PRO A 207 5.94 5.20 -26.12
N THR A 208 6.12 5.09 -24.81
CA THR A 208 5.41 5.90 -23.83
C THR A 208 6.40 6.78 -23.09
N ALA A 209 6.12 8.07 -22.98
CA ALA A 209 6.99 8.99 -22.26
C ALA A 209 6.22 10.11 -21.55
N LEU A 210 6.76 10.51 -20.40
CA LEU A 210 6.49 11.77 -19.72
C LEU A 210 7.44 12.82 -20.32
N PRO A 211 6.95 13.70 -21.22
CA PRO A 211 7.78 14.79 -21.73
C PRO A 211 7.99 15.85 -20.64
N GLU A 212 9.15 16.50 -20.64
CA GLU A 212 9.42 17.72 -19.86
C GLU A 212 9.29 17.54 -18.33
N VAL A 213 10.03 16.59 -17.77
CA VAL A 213 10.15 16.43 -16.31
C VAL A 213 11.45 17.09 -15.87
N THR A 214 11.39 17.98 -14.90
CA THR A 214 12.59 18.57 -14.28
C THR A 214 12.95 17.80 -13.01
N ILE A 215 14.20 17.35 -12.90
CA ILE A 215 14.72 16.61 -11.73
C ILE A 215 15.97 17.30 -11.17
N ALA A 216 16.30 17.02 -9.91
CA ALA A 216 17.62 17.36 -9.35
C ALA A 216 18.73 16.50 -10.00
N SER A 217 19.88 17.11 -10.30
CA SER A 217 21.00 16.44 -10.99
C SER A 217 21.80 15.47 -10.11
N THR A 218 21.62 15.52 -8.79
CA THR A 218 22.43 14.77 -7.82
C THR A 218 21.68 13.66 -7.09
N THR A 219 20.37 13.54 -7.29
CA THR A 219 19.51 12.62 -6.53
C THR A 219 18.87 11.61 -7.45
N ASP A 220 18.92 10.33 -7.10
CA ASP A 220 18.29 9.27 -7.89
C ASP A 220 16.78 9.46 -8.04
N VAL A 221 16.26 9.06 -9.19
CA VAL A 221 14.82 8.88 -9.42
C VAL A 221 14.45 7.45 -9.04
N VAL A 222 13.44 7.29 -8.19
CA VAL A 222 12.92 5.97 -7.82
C VAL A 222 11.71 5.64 -8.68
N ALA A 223 11.82 4.55 -9.43
CA ALA A 223 10.70 3.95 -10.16
C ALA A 223 10.10 2.82 -9.34
N THR A 224 8.80 2.88 -9.06
CA THR A 224 8.07 1.83 -8.32
C THR A 224 6.97 1.23 -9.19
N LEU A 225 6.97 -0.10 -9.28
CA LEU A 225 5.99 -0.89 -10.02
C LEU A 225 4.74 -1.13 -9.16
N SER A 226 3.57 -0.86 -9.71
CA SER A 226 2.27 -1.13 -9.09
C SER A 226 1.40 -1.98 -10.03
N VAL A 227 0.91 -3.12 -9.53
CA VAL A 227 0.13 -4.09 -10.30
C VAL A 227 -1.12 -4.53 -9.54
N ASP A 228 -2.10 -5.08 -10.26
CA ASP A 228 -3.17 -5.87 -9.65
C ASP A 228 -2.61 -7.26 -9.28
N ALA A 229 -2.30 -7.47 -8.01
CA ALA A 229 -1.66 -8.69 -7.51
C ALA A 229 -2.49 -9.96 -7.70
N THR A 230 -3.80 -9.83 -7.93
CA THR A 230 -4.68 -10.97 -8.25
C THR A 230 -4.48 -11.46 -9.70
N LYS A 231 -4.05 -10.56 -10.59
CA LYS A 231 -3.91 -10.81 -12.02
C LYS A 231 -2.46 -10.87 -12.50
N VAL A 232 -1.53 -10.16 -11.86
CA VAL A 232 -0.12 -10.05 -12.28
C VAL A 232 0.80 -10.38 -11.11
N SER A 233 1.85 -11.14 -11.37
CA SER A 233 2.98 -11.38 -10.47
C SER A 233 4.12 -10.44 -10.82
N ILE A 234 4.80 -9.91 -9.81
CA ILE A 234 6.10 -9.22 -9.96
C ILE A 234 7.18 -10.29 -9.77
N ASP A 235 8.00 -10.51 -10.79
CA ASP A 235 8.98 -11.59 -10.86
C ASP A 235 10.42 -11.05 -10.74
N GLY A 236 10.63 -10.09 -9.84
CA GLY A 236 11.88 -9.35 -9.66
C GLY A 236 11.70 -8.20 -8.65
N PRO A 237 12.60 -7.19 -8.66
CA PRO A 237 12.41 -6.01 -7.83
C PRO A 237 11.14 -5.28 -8.22
N TYR A 238 10.42 -4.72 -7.25
CA TYR A 238 9.29 -3.82 -7.50
C TYR A 238 9.70 -2.35 -7.44
N GLN A 239 10.95 -2.06 -7.07
CA GLN A 239 11.56 -0.73 -7.08
C GLN A 239 12.92 -0.72 -7.77
N LEU A 240 13.20 0.35 -8.49
CA LEU A 240 14.48 0.60 -9.16
C LEU A 240 14.92 2.04 -8.89
N ARG A 241 16.20 2.22 -8.60
CA ARG A 241 16.84 3.54 -8.54
C ARG A 241 17.52 3.84 -9.87
N LEU A 242 17.17 4.97 -10.46
CA LEU A 242 17.71 5.47 -11.72
C LEU A 242 18.53 6.72 -11.43
N SER A 243 19.84 6.65 -11.59
CA SER A 243 20.68 7.83 -11.41
C SER A 243 20.37 8.90 -12.44
N PRO A 244 20.53 10.20 -12.11
CA PRO A 244 20.38 11.28 -13.07
C PRO A 244 21.25 11.03 -14.32
N PRO A 245 20.69 11.14 -15.54
CA PRO A 245 21.39 10.73 -16.75
C PRO A 245 22.40 11.81 -17.15
N ALA A 246 23.57 11.37 -17.64
CA ALA A 246 24.48 12.27 -18.34
C ALA A 246 24.03 12.44 -19.81
N PRO A 247 24.45 13.52 -20.51
CA PRO A 247 24.12 13.70 -21.92
C PRO A 247 24.51 12.49 -22.77
N ASN A 248 23.55 11.94 -23.52
CA ASN A 248 23.69 10.72 -24.34
C ASN A 248 24.00 9.42 -23.57
N ALA A 249 23.85 9.41 -22.24
CA ALA A 249 24.03 8.22 -21.40
C ALA A 249 22.75 7.99 -20.56
N PRO A 250 21.74 7.30 -21.12
CA PRO A 250 20.48 7.08 -20.43
C PRO A 250 20.62 6.13 -19.25
N SER A 251 19.87 6.39 -18.18
CA SER A 251 19.69 5.44 -17.09
C SER A 251 18.58 4.47 -17.45
N LEU A 252 18.88 3.17 -17.39
CA LEU A 252 18.01 2.09 -17.82
C LEU A 252 17.50 1.29 -16.63
N GLY A 253 16.24 0.88 -16.67
CA GLY A 253 15.64 -0.03 -15.70
C GLY A 253 14.72 -1.03 -16.38
N ALA A 254 14.51 -2.17 -15.73
CA ALA A 254 13.63 -3.22 -16.24
C ALA A 254 12.91 -3.93 -15.09
N PHE A 255 11.58 -4.01 -15.18
CA PHE A 255 10.76 -4.80 -14.27
C PHE A 255 10.34 -6.12 -14.93
N ALA A 256 10.42 -7.21 -14.19
CA ALA A 256 9.93 -8.51 -14.63
C ALA A 256 8.54 -8.79 -14.06
N VAL A 257 7.60 -9.22 -14.90
CA VAL A 257 6.21 -9.54 -14.52
C VAL A 257 5.68 -10.79 -15.23
N SER A 258 4.71 -11.49 -14.63
CA SER A 258 3.98 -12.57 -15.29
C SER A 258 2.49 -12.56 -15.00
N GLY A 259 1.69 -13.13 -15.91
CA GLY A 259 0.23 -13.19 -15.74
C GLY A 259 -0.15 -14.31 -14.78
N ARG A 260 -1.11 -14.07 -13.89
CA ARG A 260 -1.71 -15.06 -12.98
C ARG A 260 -3.09 -15.50 -13.46
N VAL A 261 -3.97 -14.53 -13.70
CA VAL A 261 -5.39 -14.77 -14.05
C VAL A 261 -5.73 -14.03 -15.34
N ALA A 262 -6.41 -14.70 -16.26
CA ALA A 262 -6.83 -14.09 -17.52
C ALA A 262 -7.83 -12.95 -17.27
N GLY A 263 -7.66 -11.85 -18.01
CA GLY A 263 -8.48 -10.65 -17.85
C GLY A 263 -7.73 -9.38 -18.23
N ALA A 264 -8.46 -8.26 -18.32
CA ALA A 264 -7.86 -6.94 -18.48
C ALA A 264 -7.38 -6.40 -17.13
N THR A 265 -6.24 -5.71 -17.15
CA THR A 265 -5.68 -4.98 -16.02
C THR A 265 -4.80 -3.84 -16.53
N THR A 266 -4.25 -3.03 -15.63
CA THR A 266 -3.26 -2.00 -15.95
C THR A 266 -2.02 -2.27 -15.10
N ILE A 267 -0.83 -2.02 -15.63
CA ILE A 267 0.41 -1.99 -14.86
C ILE A 267 0.90 -0.55 -14.83
N ASP A 268 1.20 -0.02 -13.64
CA ASP A 268 1.71 1.34 -13.49
C ASP A 268 3.17 1.32 -13.04
N VAL A 269 3.93 2.31 -13.52
CA VAL A 269 5.23 2.66 -12.95
C VAL A 269 5.15 4.11 -12.47
N LEU A 270 5.26 4.29 -11.16
CA LEU A 270 5.33 5.61 -10.52
C LEU A 270 6.80 6.05 -10.43
N PHE A 271 7.09 7.28 -10.80
CA PHE A 271 8.42 7.89 -10.69
C PHE A 271 8.40 8.98 -9.63
N GLN A 272 9.32 8.89 -8.68
CA GLN A 272 9.48 9.84 -7.58
C GLN A 272 10.93 10.28 -7.46
N GLN A 273 11.15 11.49 -6.97
CA GLN A 273 12.48 11.94 -6.53
C GLN A 273 12.32 12.57 -5.15
N GLY A 274 12.87 11.91 -4.12
CA GLY A 274 12.54 12.20 -2.73
C GLY A 274 11.03 12.04 -2.50
N MET A 275 10.41 13.08 -1.94
CA MET A 275 8.97 13.09 -1.62
C MET A 275 8.06 13.54 -2.76
N SER A 276 8.65 14.01 -3.85
CA SER A 276 7.94 14.58 -4.99
C SER A 276 7.58 13.52 -6.02
N ASP A 277 6.33 13.56 -6.47
CA ASP A 277 5.85 12.73 -7.56
C ASP A 277 6.18 13.39 -8.91
N LEU A 278 7.03 12.73 -9.70
CA LEU A 278 7.41 13.22 -11.03
C LEU A 278 6.36 12.86 -12.09
N GLY A 279 5.71 11.72 -11.89
CA GLY A 279 4.66 11.24 -12.78
C GLY A 279 4.53 9.73 -12.80
N ALA A 280 3.56 9.23 -13.57
CA ALA A 280 3.31 7.80 -13.74
C ALA A 280 3.17 7.42 -15.22
N LEU A 281 3.60 6.20 -15.54
CA LEU A 281 3.32 5.52 -16.81
C LEU A 281 2.33 4.38 -16.57
N SER A 282 1.18 4.40 -17.24
CA SER A 282 0.12 3.41 -17.06
C SER A 282 -0.15 2.59 -18.30
N PHE A 283 0.18 1.30 -18.25
CA PHE A 283 0.14 0.35 -19.36
C PHE A 283 -1.09 -0.59 -19.27
N PRO A 284 -2.11 -0.45 -20.13
CA PRO A 284 -3.25 -1.38 -20.16
C PRO A 284 -2.87 -2.77 -20.70
N VAL A 285 -2.92 -3.82 -19.90
CA VAL A 285 -2.52 -5.18 -20.29
C VAL A 285 -3.70 -6.13 -20.31
N THR A 286 -3.79 -6.97 -21.34
CA THR A 286 -4.72 -8.11 -21.36
C THR A 286 -3.96 -9.41 -21.09
N ILE A 287 -4.30 -10.09 -20.00
CA ILE A 287 -3.72 -11.40 -19.67
C ILE A 287 -4.51 -12.48 -20.39
N THR A 288 -3.81 -13.33 -21.15
CA THR A 288 -4.42 -14.38 -21.98
C THR A 288 -3.92 -15.77 -21.58
N ALA A 289 -4.81 -16.76 -21.66
CA ALA A 289 -4.46 -18.17 -21.45
C ALA A 289 -3.55 -18.74 -22.56
N SER A 290 -3.64 -18.18 -23.77
CA SER A 290 -2.81 -18.57 -24.92
C SER A 290 -1.53 -17.74 -25.00
N ARG A 291 -0.48 -18.28 -25.63
CA ARG A 291 0.79 -17.58 -25.88
C ARG A 291 0.51 -16.33 -26.74
N PRO A 292 0.59 -15.12 -26.18
CA PRO A 292 0.30 -13.93 -26.95
C PRO A 292 1.49 -13.60 -27.86
N ARG A 293 1.22 -13.06 -29.04
CA ARG A 293 2.24 -12.35 -29.81
C ARG A 293 2.55 -11.05 -29.05
N ALA A 294 3.82 -10.79 -28.78
CA ALA A 294 4.22 -9.52 -28.19
C ALA A 294 3.80 -8.38 -29.12
N VAL A 295 2.91 -7.51 -28.65
CA VAL A 295 2.54 -6.27 -29.31
C VAL A 295 2.72 -5.19 -28.26
N ARG A 296 3.48 -4.14 -28.59
CA ARG A 296 3.81 -3.02 -27.69
C ARG A 296 2.76 -1.90 -27.81
N GLN A 297 2.63 -1.04 -26.79
CA GLN A 297 1.65 0.05 -26.75
C GLN A 297 2.16 1.36 -26.19
N ALA A 298 1.44 2.43 -26.51
CA ALA A 298 1.47 3.67 -25.77
C ALA A 298 0.62 3.52 -24.49
N ALA A 299 1.18 3.97 -23.38
CA ALA A 299 0.53 4.12 -22.09
C ALA A 299 -0.04 5.54 -21.92
N GLN A 300 -0.83 5.75 -20.88
CA GLN A 300 -1.24 7.08 -20.45
C GLN A 300 -0.18 7.67 -19.53
N THR A 301 0.02 8.99 -19.62
CA THR A 301 1.10 9.70 -18.93
C THR A 301 0.53 10.89 -18.16
N THR A 302 1.08 11.15 -16.98
CA THR A 302 0.77 12.37 -16.20
C THR A 302 2.03 12.78 -15.47
N ALA A 303 2.50 14.01 -15.71
CA ALA A 303 3.68 14.57 -15.07
C ALA A 303 3.30 15.65 -14.07
N GLN A 304 4.10 15.81 -13.02
CA GLN A 304 4.03 16.94 -12.10
C GLN A 304 5.43 17.45 -11.79
N PRO A 305 5.62 18.77 -11.67
CA PRO A 305 6.89 19.30 -11.21
C PRO A 305 7.12 18.92 -9.75
N PRO A 306 8.38 18.70 -9.34
CA PRO A 306 8.72 18.53 -7.93
C PRO A 306 8.20 19.71 -7.09
N ALA A 307 7.69 19.41 -5.91
CA ALA A 307 7.13 20.41 -5.02
C ALA A 307 7.90 20.39 -3.69
N PRO A 308 8.62 21.47 -3.33
CA PRO A 308 9.42 21.51 -2.10
C PRO A 308 8.61 21.24 -0.82
N GLN A 309 7.34 21.66 -0.80
CA GLN A 309 6.40 21.40 0.29
C GLN A 309 6.06 19.92 0.50
N ASP A 310 6.45 19.03 -0.44
CA ASP A 310 6.26 17.60 -0.27
C ASP A 310 7.26 16.97 0.71
N ALA A 311 8.39 17.64 0.98
CA ALA A 311 9.43 17.15 1.89
C ALA A 311 8.91 16.82 3.29
N ASP A 312 7.83 17.49 3.71
CA ASP A 312 7.24 17.37 5.04
C ASP A 312 6.27 16.18 5.19
N TYR A 313 6.01 15.43 4.11
CA TYR A 313 5.11 14.28 4.13
C TYR A 313 5.81 12.96 4.51
N LEU A 314 5.04 12.05 5.08
CA LEU A 314 5.34 10.61 5.10
C LEU A 314 4.62 9.98 3.90
N VAL A 315 5.36 9.44 2.94
CA VAL A 315 4.79 8.70 1.80
C VAL A 315 4.88 7.21 2.07
N LEU A 316 3.74 6.54 2.00
CA LEU A 316 3.59 5.09 2.07
C LEU A 316 3.17 4.59 0.69
N LEU A 317 4.05 3.90 -0.01
CA LEU A 317 3.72 3.24 -1.27
C LEU A 317 3.56 1.75 -1.02
N ILE A 318 2.34 1.25 -1.19
CA ILE A 318 1.91 -0.07 -0.78
C ILE A 318 1.69 -0.95 -2.01
N THR A 319 2.32 -2.11 -2.01
CA THR A 319 2.22 -3.14 -3.04
C THR A 319 1.85 -4.48 -2.40
N GLU A 320 0.83 -5.12 -2.94
CA GLU A 320 0.36 -6.43 -2.49
C GLU A 320 1.20 -7.57 -3.10
N PHE A 321 1.64 -8.50 -2.25
CA PHE A 321 2.30 -9.72 -2.67
C PHE A 321 1.55 -10.95 -2.14
N PRO A 322 1.19 -11.92 -3.00
CA PRO A 322 0.62 -13.18 -2.54
C PRO A 322 1.61 -13.97 -1.69
N PHE A 323 1.14 -14.58 -0.60
CA PHE A 323 1.97 -15.35 0.32
C PHE A 323 1.22 -16.62 0.77
N GLY A 324 1.56 -17.79 0.22
CA GLY A 324 0.81 -19.02 0.46
C GLY A 324 -0.64 -18.93 -0.02
N ASP A 325 -1.61 -19.20 0.87
CA ASP A 325 -3.04 -18.94 0.66
C ASP A 325 -3.48 -17.53 1.09
N GLY A 326 -2.50 -16.70 1.48
CA GLY A 326 -2.62 -15.38 2.05
C GLY A 326 -2.00 -14.26 1.21
N LEU A 327 -1.69 -13.14 1.87
CA LEU A 327 -0.94 -12.03 1.27
C LEU A 327 0.00 -11.37 2.29
N VAL A 328 0.89 -10.53 1.79
CA VAL A 328 1.68 -9.58 2.56
C VAL A 328 1.63 -8.22 1.86
N PHE A 329 1.62 -7.14 2.63
CA PHE A 329 1.81 -5.79 2.10
C PHE A 329 3.29 -5.45 2.19
N ALA A 330 3.93 -5.29 1.04
CA ALA A 330 5.23 -4.61 1.00
C ALA A 330 4.96 -3.12 0.86
N TYR A 331 5.69 -2.30 1.61
CA TYR A 331 5.58 -0.86 1.47
C TYR A 331 6.92 -0.18 1.54
N SER A 332 7.09 0.80 0.66
CA SER A 332 8.23 1.70 0.66
C SER A 332 7.84 2.99 1.34
N VAL A 333 8.70 3.43 2.25
CA VAL A 333 8.46 4.62 3.05
C VAL A 333 9.49 5.68 2.72
N SER A 334 9.00 6.87 2.40
CA SER A 334 9.84 8.05 2.24
C SER A 334 9.39 9.15 3.21
N SER A 335 10.34 9.85 3.81
CA SER A 335 10.14 11.05 4.61
C SER A 335 11.48 11.73 4.88
N ASP A 336 11.63 12.99 4.46
CA ASP A 336 12.85 13.76 4.73
C ASP A 336 13.00 14.04 6.24
N ALA A 337 11.89 14.37 6.91
CA ALA A 337 11.85 14.63 8.34
C ALA A 337 12.35 13.42 9.17
N LEU A 338 12.07 12.20 8.70
CA LEU A 338 12.46 10.96 9.36
C LEU A 338 13.72 10.33 8.76
N LYS A 339 14.32 10.96 7.75
CA LYS A 339 15.49 10.45 6.99
C LYS A 339 15.26 9.05 6.42
N LEU A 340 14.03 8.80 5.96
CA LEU A 340 13.64 7.59 5.25
C LEU A 340 13.64 7.89 3.76
N ASP A 341 14.48 7.21 3.01
CA ASP A 341 14.59 7.38 1.55
C ASP A 341 14.16 6.09 0.85
N HIS A 342 12.87 6.01 0.52
CA HIS A 342 12.23 4.84 -0.08
C HIS A 342 12.54 3.53 0.67
N ALA A 343 12.64 3.60 2.00
CA ALA A 343 13.01 2.48 2.86
C ALA A 343 11.97 1.36 2.76
N PRO A 344 12.36 0.12 2.40
CA PRO A 344 11.43 -0.99 2.22
C PRO A 344 11.07 -1.64 3.56
N PHE A 345 9.79 -1.94 3.74
CA PHE A 345 9.25 -2.68 4.88
C PHE A 345 8.14 -3.63 4.42
N GLN A 346 7.72 -4.53 5.31
CA GLN A 346 6.64 -5.45 5.03
C GLN A 346 5.75 -5.68 6.24
N SER A 347 4.47 -5.95 6.00
CA SER A 347 3.55 -6.38 7.03
C SER A 347 3.83 -7.81 7.46
N LYS A 348 3.14 -8.27 8.50
CA LYS A 348 3.04 -9.72 8.74
C LYS A 348 2.21 -10.37 7.64
N PRO A 349 2.44 -11.66 7.31
CA PRO A 349 1.57 -12.37 6.40
C PRO A 349 0.15 -12.51 6.97
N PHE A 350 -0.86 -12.22 6.15
CA PHE A 350 -2.27 -12.43 6.46
C PHE A 350 -2.73 -13.73 5.82
N GLY A 351 -3.30 -14.65 6.60
CA GLY A 351 -3.87 -15.89 6.06
C GLY A 351 -5.31 -15.71 5.56
N ARG A 352 -5.82 -16.72 4.85
CA ARG A 352 -7.26 -16.82 4.58
C ARG A 352 -8.03 -17.07 5.88
N LEU A 353 -9.03 -16.24 6.18
CA LEU A 353 -9.99 -16.55 7.24
C LEU A 353 -10.79 -17.79 6.83
N ALA A 354 -10.69 -18.87 7.61
CA ALA A 354 -11.44 -20.10 7.38
C ALA A 354 -12.96 -19.80 7.27
N GLY A 355 -13.59 -20.19 6.17
CA GLY A 355 -15.01 -19.97 5.90
C GLY A 355 -15.36 -18.69 5.15
N SER A 356 -14.40 -17.80 4.86
CA SER A 356 -14.62 -16.66 3.95
C SER A 356 -14.49 -17.10 2.49
N GLY A 357 -15.51 -16.87 1.66
CA GLY A 357 -15.50 -17.22 0.24
C GLY A 357 -14.59 -16.33 -0.64
N GLY A 358 -13.82 -15.42 -0.05
CA GLY A 358 -13.05 -14.36 -0.72
C GLY A 358 -11.53 -14.58 -0.76
N THR A 359 -10.80 -13.54 -1.19
CA THR A 359 -9.33 -13.45 -1.05
C THR A 359 -8.95 -13.23 0.43
N ALA A 360 -7.69 -13.47 0.81
CA ALA A 360 -7.25 -13.20 2.18
C ALA A 360 -7.38 -11.71 2.56
N ALA A 361 -7.17 -10.78 1.61
CA ALA A 361 -7.39 -9.34 1.82
C ALA A 361 -8.85 -9.04 2.13
N GLN A 362 -9.76 -9.60 1.32
CA GLN A 362 -11.19 -9.40 1.50
C GLN A 362 -11.65 -9.94 2.86
N GLY A 363 -11.21 -11.15 3.25
CA GLY A 363 -11.55 -11.71 4.55
C GLY A 363 -11.06 -10.85 5.73
N TYR A 364 -9.84 -10.33 5.64
CA TYR A 364 -9.28 -9.44 6.66
C TYR A 364 -10.07 -8.13 6.77
N VAL A 365 -10.31 -7.47 5.63
CA VAL A 365 -11.06 -6.20 5.53
C VAL A 365 -12.50 -6.37 6.00
N ASP A 366 -13.20 -7.40 5.53
CA ASP A 366 -14.56 -7.74 5.95
C ASP A 366 -14.60 -7.98 7.46
N GLY A 367 -13.57 -8.62 8.02
CA GLY A 367 -13.41 -8.81 9.46
C GLY A 367 -13.34 -7.49 10.23
N ILE A 368 -12.55 -6.53 9.76
CA ILE A 368 -12.45 -5.19 10.37
C ILE A 368 -13.80 -4.48 10.33
N TYR A 369 -14.40 -4.37 9.14
CA TYR A 369 -15.65 -3.63 8.98
C TYR A 369 -16.83 -4.31 9.68
N THR A 370 -16.89 -5.64 9.68
CA THR A 370 -17.89 -6.39 10.46
C THR A 370 -17.73 -6.10 11.95
N ARG A 371 -16.50 -6.09 12.49
CA ARG A 371 -16.27 -5.72 13.89
C ARG A 371 -16.69 -4.28 14.17
N ILE A 372 -16.37 -3.33 13.29
CA ILE A 372 -16.80 -1.93 13.44
C ILE A 372 -18.34 -1.84 13.42
N GLU A 373 -19.01 -2.43 12.44
CA GLU A 373 -20.46 -2.32 12.30
C GLU A 373 -21.21 -3.06 13.41
N SER A 374 -20.86 -4.31 13.68
CA SER A 374 -21.57 -5.16 14.65
C SER A 374 -21.14 -4.97 16.10
N GLN A 375 -19.91 -4.54 16.37
CA GLN A 375 -19.42 -4.47 17.76
C GLN A 375 -19.22 -3.04 18.24
N VAL A 376 -18.95 -2.10 17.34
CA VAL A 376 -18.58 -0.73 17.69
C VAL A 376 -19.78 0.20 17.48
N LEU A 377 -20.42 0.16 16.31
CA LEU A 377 -21.61 0.97 16.00
C LEU A 377 -22.88 0.51 16.74
N GLU A 378 -22.97 -0.73 17.23
CA GLU A 378 -24.09 -1.14 18.09
C GLU A 378 -24.04 -0.50 19.49
N THR A 379 -22.85 -0.15 19.98
CA THR A 379 -22.67 0.53 21.27
C THR A 379 -22.56 2.05 21.11
N TYR A 380 -23.12 2.61 20.03
CA TYR A 380 -22.99 4.03 19.70
C TYR A 380 -23.46 4.99 20.80
N ASP A 381 -24.52 4.60 21.51
CA ASP A 381 -25.09 5.39 22.61
C ASP A 381 -24.18 5.40 23.86
N ASP A 382 -23.17 4.53 23.91
CA ASP A 382 -22.14 4.50 24.94
C ASP A 382 -20.76 4.79 24.33
N PHE A 383 -20.48 6.08 24.16
CA PHE A 383 -19.25 6.57 23.53
C PHE A 383 -17.97 6.05 24.21
N ALA A 384 -18.00 5.79 25.52
CA ALA A 384 -16.84 5.26 26.23
C ALA A 384 -16.53 3.80 25.83
N VAL A 385 -17.56 2.96 25.74
CA VAL A 385 -17.42 1.58 25.26
C VAL A 385 -17.05 1.54 23.79
N PHE A 386 -17.65 2.42 22.99
CA PHE A 386 -17.31 2.61 21.58
C PHE A 386 -15.80 2.90 21.41
N ASP A 387 -15.27 3.91 22.12
CA ASP A 387 -13.87 4.33 22.01
C ASP A 387 -12.93 3.20 22.41
N ILE A 388 -13.18 2.50 23.52
CA ILE A 388 -12.36 1.35 23.95
C ILE A 388 -12.27 0.27 22.87
N LYS A 389 -13.41 -0.14 22.29
CA LYS A 389 -13.43 -1.20 21.27
C LYS A 389 -12.74 -0.77 19.99
N LEU A 390 -12.96 0.47 19.55
CA LEU A 390 -12.33 1.00 18.36
C LEU A 390 -10.81 1.08 18.54
N ARG A 391 -10.33 1.58 19.68
CA ARG A 391 -8.89 1.61 20.00
C ARG A 391 -8.25 0.24 19.94
N ALA A 392 -8.93 -0.79 20.44
CA ALA A 392 -8.42 -2.16 20.37
C ALA A 392 -8.23 -2.62 18.92
N ILE A 393 -9.24 -2.39 18.05
CA ILE A 393 -9.16 -2.72 16.61
C ILE A 393 -8.02 -1.92 15.95
N SER A 394 -7.95 -0.61 16.18
CA SER A 394 -6.94 0.28 15.62
C SER A 394 -5.50 -0.09 16.00
N THR A 395 -5.31 -0.56 17.22
CA THR A 395 -4.00 -0.99 17.73
C THR A 395 -3.61 -2.35 17.14
N ASP A 396 -4.56 -3.30 17.08
CA ASP A 396 -4.39 -4.60 16.44
C ASP A 396 -4.02 -4.46 14.95
N MET A 397 -4.59 -3.46 14.26
CA MET A 397 -4.20 -3.14 12.89
C MET A 397 -2.73 -2.71 12.77
N SER A 398 -2.20 -1.93 13.72
CA SER A 398 -0.78 -1.53 13.68
C SER A 398 0.14 -2.75 13.73
N ASP A 399 -0.15 -3.73 14.58
CA ASP A 399 0.69 -4.93 14.73
C ASP A 399 0.72 -5.83 13.51
N GLN A 400 -0.37 -5.80 12.75
CA GLN A 400 -0.59 -6.65 11.60
C GLN A 400 -0.07 -5.99 10.33
N LEU A 401 -0.33 -4.69 10.16
CA LEU A 401 0.00 -3.94 8.95
C LEU A 401 1.42 -3.40 8.94
N PHE A 402 2.00 -3.06 10.10
CA PHE A 402 3.31 -2.41 10.17
C PHE A 402 4.41 -3.30 10.75
N ASP A 403 5.60 -3.12 10.19
CA ASP A 403 6.84 -3.75 10.61
C ASP A 403 7.28 -3.10 11.94
N PRO A 404 7.59 -3.88 12.98
CA PRO A 404 8.11 -3.35 14.23
C PRO A 404 9.34 -2.42 14.05
N VAL A 405 10.21 -2.72 13.08
CA VAL A 405 11.38 -1.89 12.75
C VAL A 405 10.94 -0.53 12.22
N PHE A 406 9.93 -0.51 11.34
CA PHE A 406 9.35 0.73 10.83
C PHE A 406 8.76 1.57 11.96
N VAL A 407 7.93 0.97 12.82
CA VAL A 407 7.29 1.70 13.92
C VAL A 407 8.34 2.26 14.89
N ARG A 408 9.40 1.50 15.22
CA ARG A 408 10.53 2.00 16.01
C ARG A 408 11.23 3.19 15.36
N ALA A 409 11.49 3.10 14.06
CA ALA A 409 12.21 4.15 13.33
C ALA A 409 11.47 5.49 13.36
N ILE A 410 10.13 5.46 13.30
CA ILE A 410 9.34 6.69 13.28
C ILE A 410 8.89 7.16 14.67
N TRP A 411 8.92 6.30 15.70
CA TRP A 411 8.25 6.57 16.98
C TRP A 411 8.65 7.93 17.57
N GLU A 412 9.92 8.12 17.92
CA GLU A 412 10.40 9.34 18.60
C GLU A 412 10.24 10.62 17.77
N HIS A 413 10.03 10.49 16.47
CA HIS A 413 9.96 11.61 15.53
C HIS A 413 8.59 11.75 14.86
N ARG A 414 7.60 10.95 15.26
CA ARG A 414 6.25 10.93 14.65
C ARG A 414 5.56 12.30 14.70
N ASP A 415 5.87 13.12 15.70
CA ASP A 415 5.38 14.50 15.79
C ASP A 415 5.85 15.43 14.66
N ALA A 416 6.92 15.07 13.95
CA ALA A 416 7.41 15.81 12.78
C ALA A 416 6.67 15.45 11.49
N ILE A 417 5.75 14.48 11.51
CA ILE A 417 4.93 14.12 10.35
C ILE A 417 3.86 15.19 10.17
N HIS A 418 3.96 15.97 9.09
CA HIS A 418 2.99 17.03 8.78
C HIS A 418 1.81 16.53 7.93
N GLY A 419 2.00 15.41 7.25
CA GLY A 419 1.05 14.86 6.29
C GLY A 419 1.37 13.40 5.97
N ILE A 420 0.35 12.59 5.65
CA ILE A 420 0.55 11.22 5.16
C ILE A 420 -0.02 11.10 3.74
N LYS A 421 0.78 10.56 2.81
CA LYS A 421 0.31 10.15 1.47
C LYS A 421 0.30 8.63 1.39
N VAL A 422 -0.83 8.02 1.07
CA VAL A 422 -0.93 6.58 0.83
C VAL A 422 -1.14 6.32 -0.66
N TYR A 423 -0.15 5.70 -1.30
CA TYR A 423 -0.25 5.16 -2.65
C TYR A 423 -0.58 3.68 -2.55
N SER A 424 -1.78 3.29 -2.93
CA SER A 424 -2.20 1.90 -2.86
C SER A 424 -3.15 1.53 -3.98
N ARG A 425 -2.96 0.34 -4.54
CA ARG A 425 -3.97 -0.34 -5.37
C ARG A 425 -4.88 -1.26 -4.54
N GLU A 426 -4.55 -1.45 -3.28
CA GLU A 426 -5.45 -1.99 -2.26
C GLU A 426 -6.28 -0.82 -1.71
N PRO A 427 -7.59 -0.78 -1.94
CA PRO A 427 -8.38 0.38 -1.53
C PRO A 427 -9.22 0.17 -0.26
N SER A 428 -9.22 -1.04 0.27
CA SER A 428 -10.24 -1.52 1.21
C SER A 428 -9.74 -1.48 2.66
N ILE A 429 -8.44 -1.56 2.91
CA ILE A 429 -7.84 -1.43 4.25
C ILE A 429 -8.12 -0.01 4.77
N PRO A 430 -8.72 0.15 5.96
CA PRO A 430 -9.01 1.48 6.52
C PRO A 430 -7.77 2.07 7.21
N TRP A 431 -6.75 2.46 6.43
CA TRP A 431 -5.49 3.04 6.93
C TRP A 431 -5.69 4.18 7.93
N GLU A 432 -6.75 4.97 7.76
CA GLU A 432 -7.19 6.06 8.61
C GLU A 432 -7.38 5.63 10.07
N LEU A 433 -7.80 4.39 10.29
CA LEU A 433 -8.09 3.85 11.61
C LEU A 433 -6.86 3.37 12.36
N VAL A 434 -5.70 3.25 11.73
CA VAL A 434 -4.53 2.68 12.40
C VAL A 434 -4.03 3.64 13.48
N ARG A 435 -3.73 3.09 14.66
CA ARG A 435 -3.01 3.78 15.74
C ARG A 435 -1.71 3.06 15.98
N LEU A 436 -0.59 3.77 15.83
CA LEU A 436 0.73 3.18 15.99
C LEU A 436 0.92 2.68 17.42
N ARG A 437 1.42 1.45 17.57
CA ARG A 437 1.86 0.91 18.87
C ARG A 437 3.35 0.65 18.87
N HIS A 438 4.07 1.21 19.83
CA HIS A 438 5.48 0.93 20.02
C HIS A 438 5.68 -0.56 20.30
N PRO A 439 6.51 -1.27 19.51
CA PRO A 439 6.61 -2.72 19.63
C PRO A 439 7.18 -3.18 20.98
N ASP A 440 8.13 -2.43 21.54
CA ASP A 440 8.81 -2.85 22.77
C ASP A 440 8.10 -2.38 24.06
N THR A 441 7.60 -1.13 24.12
CA THR A 441 6.95 -0.58 25.32
C THR A 441 5.44 -0.85 25.38
N GLY A 442 4.81 -1.13 24.23
CA GLY A 442 3.36 -1.24 24.11
C GLY A 442 2.62 0.09 24.20
N GLU A 443 3.33 1.23 24.26
CA GLU A 443 2.74 2.56 24.20
C GLU A 443 1.96 2.73 22.89
N VAL A 444 0.79 3.37 22.93
CA VAL A 444 -0.07 3.61 21.77
C VAL A 444 -0.15 5.10 21.51
N ASP A 445 0.11 5.52 20.27
CA ASP A 445 -0.01 6.91 19.86
C ASP A 445 -1.45 7.39 20.04
N ASP A 446 -1.66 8.54 20.68
CA ASP A 446 -2.98 9.14 20.88
C ASP A 446 -3.68 9.51 19.56
N ARG A 447 -2.91 9.67 18.48
CA ARG A 447 -3.43 9.96 17.15
C ARG A 447 -3.71 8.70 16.34
N TYR A 448 -4.79 8.78 15.57
CA TYR A 448 -5.02 7.92 14.40
C TYR A 448 -4.20 8.44 13.21
N LEU A 449 -3.83 7.57 12.26
CA LEU A 449 -3.11 8.01 11.06
C LEU A 449 -3.85 9.11 10.30
N CYS A 450 -5.17 9.10 10.31
CA CYS A 450 -5.96 10.15 9.67
C CYS A 450 -5.81 11.55 10.28
N GLU A 451 -5.36 11.64 11.54
CA GLU A 451 -5.12 12.92 12.23
C GLU A 451 -3.79 13.57 11.80
N TYR A 452 -2.92 12.82 11.13
CA TYR A 452 -1.76 13.34 10.41
C TYR A 452 -2.11 13.84 9.01
N GLY A 453 -3.38 14.11 8.70
CA GLY A 453 -3.79 14.63 7.39
C GLY A 453 -3.65 13.61 6.25
N LEU A 454 -3.89 12.33 6.54
CA LEU A 454 -3.80 11.24 5.56
C LEU A 454 -4.71 11.48 4.35
N VAL A 455 -4.12 11.42 3.16
CA VAL A 455 -4.83 11.41 1.87
C VAL A 455 -4.37 10.23 1.03
N ARG A 456 -5.33 9.58 0.38
CA ARG A 456 -5.11 8.42 -0.50
C ARG A 456 -4.91 8.84 -1.94
N ASN A 457 -4.07 8.11 -2.64
CA ASN A 457 -3.96 8.15 -4.09
C ASN A 457 -4.21 6.75 -4.64
N LEU A 458 -5.26 6.61 -5.45
CA LEU A 458 -5.53 5.38 -6.18
C LEU A 458 -4.57 5.31 -7.36
N GLY A 459 -3.69 4.30 -7.33
CA GLY A 459 -2.57 4.15 -8.24
C GLY A 459 -2.90 4.39 -9.72
N GLY A 460 -1.90 4.86 -10.47
CA GLY A 460 -1.95 4.95 -11.94
C GLY A 460 -2.39 6.28 -12.53
N THR A 461 -2.81 7.26 -11.73
CA THR A 461 -2.99 8.63 -12.24
C THR A 461 -2.71 9.67 -11.17
N MET A 462 -1.83 10.63 -11.49
CA MET A 462 -1.60 11.79 -10.63
C MET A 462 -2.83 12.69 -10.61
N ARG A 463 -3.15 13.25 -9.43
CA ARG A 463 -4.27 14.20 -9.27
C ARG A 463 -3.80 15.64 -9.20
N PRO A 464 -4.60 16.58 -9.74
CA PRO A 464 -4.17 17.97 -9.82
C PRO A 464 -3.95 18.57 -8.43
N ARG A 465 -2.91 19.39 -8.30
CA ARG A 465 -2.65 20.18 -7.09
C ARG A 465 -3.49 21.45 -7.01
N LYS A 466 -4.19 21.79 -8.08
CA LYS A 466 -5.07 22.95 -8.15
C LYS A 466 -6.46 22.48 -8.53
N ILE A 467 -7.42 22.76 -7.66
CA ILE A 467 -8.83 22.47 -7.87
C ILE A 467 -9.53 23.80 -8.07
N GLY A 468 -10.33 23.93 -9.12
CA GLY A 468 -11.09 25.16 -9.35
C GLY A 468 -12.06 25.44 -8.19
N LYS A 469 -12.44 26.70 -7.99
CA LYS A 469 -13.48 27.07 -7.01
C LYS A 469 -14.64 27.87 -7.57
N ALA A 470 -14.70 28.08 -8.88
CA ALA A 470 -15.64 29.00 -9.50
C ALA A 470 -17.06 28.42 -9.60
N ALA A 471 -17.20 27.18 -10.04
CA ALA A 471 -18.48 26.54 -10.29
C ALA A 471 -18.77 25.49 -9.21
N TRP A 472 -19.80 25.72 -8.39
CA TRP A 472 -20.25 24.78 -7.37
C TRP A 472 -21.59 24.19 -7.78
N ALA A 473 -21.77 22.89 -7.54
CA ALA A 473 -23.04 22.21 -7.69
C ALA A 473 -23.32 21.33 -6.47
N TYR A 474 -24.60 21.11 -6.16
CA TYR A 474 -24.99 20.19 -5.10
C TYR A 474 -26.27 19.43 -5.41
N LEU A 475 -26.37 18.20 -4.91
CA LEU A 475 -27.56 17.37 -4.93
C LEU A 475 -27.91 16.99 -3.49
N ALA A 476 -29.15 17.28 -3.09
CA ALA A 476 -29.71 16.83 -1.83
C ALA A 476 -30.80 15.78 -2.12
N GLY A 477 -30.73 14.62 -1.47
CA GLY A 477 -31.73 13.57 -1.69
C GLY A 477 -33.13 13.99 -1.23
N GLU A 478 -34.15 13.70 -2.05
CA GLU A 478 -35.55 14.08 -1.78
C GLU A 478 -36.47 12.85 -1.74
N TYR A 479 -37.12 12.63 -0.60
CA TYR A 479 -37.94 11.43 -0.34
C TYR A 479 -39.40 11.83 -0.04
N PRO A 480 -40.17 12.33 -1.03
CA PRO A 480 -41.53 12.80 -0.82
C PRO A 480 -42.48 11.72 -0.25
N ASN A 481 -42.18 10.44 -0.45
CA ASN A 481 -42.94 9.32 0.08
C ASN A 481 -42.44 8.83 1.45
N LYS A 482 -41.48 9.54 2.06
CA LYS A 482 -40.92 9.25 3.39
C LYS A 482 -40.31 7.85 3.50
N THR A 483 -39.76 7.31 2.41
CA THR A 483 -39.02 6.04 2.47
C THR A 483 -37.71 6.17 3.23
N GLN A 484 -37.16 7.38 3.31
CA GLN A 484 -35.93 7.71 4.01
C GLN A 484 -36.04 9.09 4.66
N ALA A 485 -35.14 9.38 5.60
CA ALA A 485 -35.00 10.70 6.19
C ALA A 485 -34.36 11.70 5.20
N THR A 486 -34.79 12.96 5.26
CA THR A 486 -34.20 14.06 4.49
C THR A 486 -32.98 14.61 5.23
N LEU A 487 -31.87 14.77 4.51
CA LEU A 487 -30.60 15.30 5.04
C LEU A 487 -30.54 16.81 4.81
N SER A 488 -31.14 17.58 5.71
CA SER A 488 -31.40 19.02 5.53
C SER A 488 -30.33 19.93 6.14
N GLU A 489 -29.65 19.50 7.21
CA GLU A 489 -28.61 20.27 7.87
C GLU A 489 -27.34 20.32 7.01
N ASP A 490 -27.04 19.20 6.34
CA ASP A 490 -25.82 19.00 5.55
C ASP A 490 -25.71 19.96 4.35
N VAL A 491 -26.80 20.14 3.62
CA VAL A 491 -26.84 21.02 2.43
C VAL A 491 -27.18 22.47 2.75
N SER A 492 -27.55 22.78 4.00
CA SER A 492 -27.87 24.15 4.43
C SER A 492 -26.67 25.09 4.26
N TYR A 493 -25.45 24.61 4.55
CA TYR A 493 -24.23 25.38 4.34
C TYR A 493 -24.08 25.81 2.87
N LEU A 494 -24.31 24.90 1.93
CA LEU A 494 -24.22 25.13 0.49
C LEU A 494 -25.34 26.07 0.00
N ALA A 495 -26.56 25.85 0.46
CA ALA A 495 -27.74 26.58 -0.02
C ALA A 495 -27.89 27.98 0.61
N THR A 496 -27.34 28.21 1.80
CA THR A 496 -27.61 29.45 2.56
C THR A 496 -26.36 30.20 3.01
N THR A 497 -25.29 29.50 3.40
CA THR A 497 -24.08 30.14 3.95
C THR A 497 -23.12 30.58 2.85
N LEU A 498 -22.84 29.71 1.88
CA LEU A 498 -21.96 30.03 0.75
C LEU A 498 -22.45 31.22 -0.11
N PRO A 499 -23.76 31.38 -0.40
CA PRO A 499 -24.27 32.55 -1.11
C PRO A 499 -23.94 33.88 -0.42
N GLY A 500 -23.93 33.91 0.92
CA GLY A 500 -23.52 35.08 1.69
C GLY A 500 -22.03 35.44 1.54
N ARG A 501 -21.23 34.51 0.98
CA ARG A 501 -19.81 34.68 0.66
C ARG A 501 -19.55 34.87 -0.84
N GLY A 502 -20.61 35.06 -1.64
CA GLY A 502 -20.51 35.25 -3.09
C GLY A 502 -20.30 33.97 -3.90
N ILE A 503 -20.42 32.80 -3.27
CA ILE A 503 -20.38 31.49 -3.95
C ILE A 503 -21.83 31.01 -4.07
N HIS A 504 -22.31 30.75 -5.28
CA HIS A 504 -23.70 30.35 -5.54
C HIS A 504 -23.76 28.93 -6.10
N PRO A 505 -23.77 27.89 -5.24
CA PRO A 505 -23.91 26.51 -5.71
C PRO A 505 -25.21 26.29 -6.49
N ALA A 506 -25.11 25.68 -7.66
CA ALA A 506 -26.25 25.27 -8.46
C ALA A 506 -26.88 23.99 -7.87
N LYS A 507 -28.18 24.04 -7.55
CA LYS A 507 -28.90 22.84 -7.14
C LYS A 507 -29.14 21.93 -8.35
N ILE A 508 -28.81 20.65 -8.19
CA ILE A 508 -29.19 19.56 -9.08
C ILE A 508 -30.44 18.91 -8.49
N ASP A 509 -31.50 18.80 -9.29
CA ASP A 509 -32.72 18.15 -8.86
C ASP A 509 -32.47 16.66 -8.58
N ALA A 510 -33.15 16.13 -7.55
CA ALA A 510 -33.00 14.76 -7.06
C ALA A 510 -33.69 13.72 -7.97
N THR A 511 -33.48 13.85 -9.29
CA THR A 511 -33.96 12.91 -10.31
C THR A 511 -32.77 12.21 -10.96
N GLU A 512 -32.97 10.97 -11.39
CA GLU A 512 -31.96 10.21 -12.12
C GLU A 512 -31.50 10.95 -13.39
N LYS A 513 -32.43 11.58 -14.10
CA LYS A 513 -32.14 12.34 -15.31
C LYS A 513 -31.21 13.53 -15.02
N ASP A 514 -31.56 14.37 -14.06
CA ASP A 514 -30.82 15.60 -13.79
C ASP A 514 -29.45 15.32 -13.17
N ALA A 515 -29.36 14.31 -12.30
CA ALA A 515 -28.09 13.83 -11.76
C ALA A 515 -27.15 13.32 -12.87
N LEU A 516 -27.64 12.46 -13.77
CA LEU A 516 -26.81 11.91 -14.86
C LEU A 516 -26.41 12.98 -15.87
N LEU A 517 -27.31 13.90 -16.23
CA LEU A 517 -26.98 15.01 -17.14
C LEU A 517 -25.94 15.96 -16.52
N ALA A 518 -26.03 16.25 -15.22
CA ALA A 518 -25.03 17.07 -14.54
C ALA A 518 -23.65 16.40 -14.53
N LEU A 519 -23.59 15.10 -14.21
CA LEU A 519 -22.35 14.32 -14.21
C LEU A 519 -21.74 14.19 -15.61
N GLN A 520 -22.57 13.97 -16.64
CA GLN A 520 -22.15 13.91 -18.03
C GLN A 520 -21.64 15.26 -18.55
N ALA A 521 -22.21 16.37 -18.07
CA ALA A 521 -21.75 17.70 -18.41
C ALA A 521 -20.42 18.04 -17.71
N GLY A 522 -20.24 17.62 -16.45
CA GLY A 522 -19.03 17.88 -15.66
C GLY A 522 -18.73 19.37 -15.47
N ALA A 523 -19.76 20.23 -15.52
CA ALA A 523 -19.63 21.68 -15.57
C ALA A 523 -19.51 22.34 -14.18
N PHE A 524 -18.77 21.70 -13.26
CA PHE A 524 -18.53 22.17 -11.90
C PHE A 524 -17.08 21.90 -11.51
N ASP A 525 -16.56 22.72 -10.59
CA ASP A 525 -15.29 22.51 -9.90
C ASP A 525 -15.47 21.81 -8.55
N VAL A 526 -16.64 21.99 -7.94
CA VAL A 526 -17.03 21.31 -6.70
C VAL A 526 -18.42 20.71 -6.86
N LEU A 527 -18.55 19.42 -6.56
CA LEU A 527 -19.83 18.72 -6.47
C LEU A 527 -20.01 18.18 -5.06
N HIS A 528 -21.13 18.52 -4.43
CA HIS A 528 -21.53 17.92 -3.15
C HIS A 528 -22.81 17.09 -3.32
N ILE A 529 -22.80 15.82 -2.93
CA ILE A 529 -23.96 14.95 -2.96
C ILE A 529 -24.27 14.47 -1.55
N ALA A 530 -25.45 14.80 -1.03
CA ALA A 530 -25.95 14.37 0.27
C ALA A 530 -27.16 13.44 0.07
N CYS A 531 -27.01 12.14 0.32
CA CYS A 531 -28.05 11.15 0.09
C CYS A 531 -27.81 9.84 0.86
N HIS A 532 -28.66 8.83 0.66
CA HIS A 532 -28.45 7.51 1.28
C HIS A 532 -27.64 6.60 0.37
N GLY A 533 -26.61 5.95 0.93
CA GLY A 533 -25.83 4.95 0.22
C GLY A 533 -26.45 3.56 0.38
N GLN A 534 -26.42 2.78 -0.70
CA GLN A 534 -26.79 1.36 -0.68
C GLN A 534 -25.71 0.58 -1.41
N THR A 535 -24.88 -0.13 -0.65
CA THR A 535 -23.80 -0.95 -1.17
C THR A 535 -23.88 -2.34 -0.55
N ASP A 536 -23.81 -3.38 -1.39
CA ASP A 536 -23.51 -4.74 -0.93
C ASP A 536 -21.98 -4.91 -0.96
N PRO A 537 -21.30 -5.14 0.18
CA PRO A 537 -19.85 -5.33 0.22
C PRO A 537 -19.37 -6.49 -0.67
N ALA A 538 -20.19 -7.53 -0.86
CA ALA A 538 -19.85 -8.65 -1.73
C ALA A 538 -20.04 -8.34 -3.23
N ARG A 539 -20.67 -7.20 -3.55
CA ARG A 539 -20.97 -6.74 -4.91
C ARG A 539 -20.79 -5.22 -5.02
N ALA A 540 -19.58 -4.74 -4.77
CA ALA A 540 -19.26 -3.30 -4.79
C ALA A 540 -19.56 -2.61 -6.14
N ASP A 541 -19.62 -3.37 -7.25
CA ASP A 541 -20.07 -2.86 -8.56
C ASP A 541 -21.54 -2.44 -8.60
N ASP A 542 -22.36 -2.94 -7.67
CA ASP A 542 -23.78 -2.57 -7.52
C ASP A 542 -23.98 -1.44 -6.51
N ALA A 543 -22.91 -0.72 -6.13
CA ALA A 543 -23.02 0.44 -5.25
C ALA A 543 -23.96 1.49 -5.87
N ARG A 544 -24.97 1.88 -5.09
CA ARG A 544 -26.02 2.83 -5.48
C ARG A 544 -26.11 3.97 -4.49
N LEU A 545 -26.39 5.16 -4.99
CA LEU A 545 -26.87 6.29 -4.20
C LEU A 545 -28.36 6.40 -4.40
N ILE A 546 -29.12 6.26 -3.32
CA ILE A 546 -30.55 6.49 -3.32
C ILE A 546 -30.74 7.99 -3.14
N ILE A 547 -31.06 8.67 -4.23
CA ILE A 547 -31.20 10.13 -4.28
C ILE A 547 -32.66 10.57 -4.11
N GLY A 548 -33.61 9.64 -4.12
CA GLY A 548 -34.99 9.98 -3.82
C GLY A 548 -35.95 8.80 -3.89
N ASP A 549 -37.24 9.09 -3.82
CA ASP A 549 -38.31 8.12 -4.04
C ASP A 549 -39.39 8.63 -4.99
N ARG A 550 -40.01 7.71 -5.74
CA ARG A 550 -41.10 8.04 -6.65
C ARG A 550 -42.22 7.01 -6.56
N GLN A 551 -43.47 7.48 -6.61
CA GLN A 551 -44.61 6.60 -6.71
C GLN A 551 -44.89 6.27 -8.18
N THR A 552 -44.95 4.98 -8.51
CA THR A 552 -45.31 4.48 -9.85
C THR A 552 -46.64 3.75 -9.81
N VAL A 553 -47.40 3.83 -10.90
CA VAL A 553 -48.71 3.18 -11.01
C VAL A 553 -48.59 1.64 -10.96
N ARG A 554 -47.52 1.07 -11.53
CA ARG A 554 -47.33 -0.39 -11.64
C ARG A 554 -46.60 -1.03 -10.46
N HIS A 555 -45.66 -0.33 -9.86
CA HIS A 555 -44.70 -0.92 -8.90
C HIS A 555 -44.74 -0.24 -7.53
N GLY A 556 -45.73 0.63 -7.28
CA GLY A 556 -45.80 1.38 -6.03
C GLY A 556 -44.63 2.35 -5.88
N ILE A 557 -44.23 2.62 -4.64
CA ILE A 557 -43.09 3.49 -4.32
C ILE A 557 -41.79 2.77 -4.69
N GLN A 558 -40.93 3.45 -5.45
CA GLN A 558 -39.66 2.94 -5.93
C GLN A 558 -38.53 3.93 -5.60
N PRO A 559 -37.33 3.46 -5.24
CA PRO A 559 -36.18 4.33 -5.07
C PRO A 559 -35.74 4.91 -6.42
N VAL A 560 -35.35 6.19 -6.40
CA VAL A 560 -34.58 6.84 -7.46
C VAL A 560 -33.12 6.71 -7.08
N ALA A 561 -32.30 6.15 -7.96
CA ALA A 561 -30.91 5.89 -7.64
C ALA A 561 -29.98 6.14 -8.83
N ILE A 562 -28.73 6.44 -8.52
CA ILE A 562 -27.61 6.42 -9.47
C ILE A 562 -26.63 5.34 -9.04
N ASP A 563 -26.10 4.58 -10.00
CA ASP A 563 -25.13 3.50 -9.75
C ASP A 563 -23.71 3.90 -10.16
N ALA A 564 -22.72 3.34 -9.46
CA ALA A 564 -21.32 3.69 -9.64
C ALA A 564 -20.79 3.34 -11.05
N LEU A 565 -21.29 2.25 -11.67
CA LEU A 565 -20.90 1.86 -13.03
C LEU A 565 -21.35 2.92 -14.05
N THR A 566 -22.60 3.37 -13.97
CA THR A 566 -23.11 4.42 -14.87
C THR A 566 -22.29 5.70 -14.72
N VAL A 567 -21.98 6.13 -13.49
CA VAL A 567 -21.13 7.32 -13.27
C VAL A 567 -19.74 7.12 -13.88
N GLN A 568 -19.08 5.99 -13.64
CA GLN A 568 -17.77 5.70 -14.20
C GLN A 568 -17.75 5.77 -15.74
N GLN A 569 -18.82 5.33 -16.40
CA GLN A 569 -18.88 5.26 -17.87
C GLN A 569 -19.39 6.53 -18.55
N THR A 570 -20.13 7.38 -17.84
CA THR A 570 -20.87 8.49 -18.46
C THR A 570 -20.45 9.87 -17.95
N ALA A 571 -19.86 9.96 -16.75
CA ALA A 571 -19.44 11.23 -16.20
C ALA A 571 -18.19 11.77 -16.94
N ASN A 572 -18.15 13.07 -17.18
CA ASN A 572 -17.06 13.74 -17.88
C ASN A 572 -16.36 14.73 -16.94
N LEU A 573 -15.60 14.21 -15.97
CA LEU A 573 -15.03 15.05 -14.91
C LEU A 573 -13.59 15.49 -15.23
N SER A 574 -12.89 14.76 -16.10
CA SER A 574 -11.49 15.04 -16.49
C SER A 574 -11.23 16.45 -17.02
N ALA A 575 -12.24 17.11 -17.61
CA ALA A 575 -12.10 18.45 -18.15
C ALA A 575 -11.89 19.55 -17.08
N ARG A 576 -12.45 19.35 -15.88
CA ARG A 576 -12.33 20.30 -14.76
C ARG A 576 -11.65 19.72 -13.53
N SER A 577 -11.52 18.39 -13.47
CA SER A 577 -11.04 17.63 -12.33
C SER A 577 -11.58 18.12 -10.99
N PRO A 578 -12.92 18.05 -10.81
CA PRO A 578 -13.58 18.61 -9.64
C PRO A 578 -13.25 17.89 -8.35
N LEU A 579 -13.42 18.61 -7.23
CA LEU A 579 -13.61 18.01 -5.92
C LEU A 579 -15.04 17.44 -5.83
N VAL A 580 -15.16 16.14 -5.62
CA VAL A 580 -16.43 15.47 -5.37
C VAL A 580 -16.52 15.11 -3.89
N PHE A 581 -17.48 15.69 -3.18
CA PHE A 581 -17.80 15.33 -1.81
C PHE A 581 -19.10 14.55 -1.80
N LEU A 582 -19.05 13.31 -1.33
CA LEU A 582 -20.19 12.42 -1.30
C LEU A 582 -20.49 12.08 0.16
N ASN A 583 -21.49 12.75 0.71
CA ASN A 583 -22.02 12.47 2.03
C ASN A 583 -23.14 11.42 1.94
N ALA A 584 -22.73 10.16 1.90
CA ALA A 584 -23.64 9.02 1.98
C ALA A 584 -22.95 7.86 2.71
N CYS A 585 -23.71 7.08 3.48
CA CYS A 585 -23.19 5.92 4.19
C CYS A 585 -22.48 4.95 3.23
N GLN A 586 -21.32 4.42 3.64
CA GLN A 586 -20.54 3.42 2.88
C GLN A 586 -20.09 3.88 1.47
N SER A 587 -20.09 5.18 1.19
CA SER A 587 -19.63 5.76 -0.07
C SER A 587 -18.12 5.91 -0.20
N GLY A 588 -17.38 5.87 0.90
CA GLY A 588 -15.93 5.82 0.89
C GLY A 588 -15.40 4.42 0.60
N ARG A 589 -16.21 3.37 0.79
CA ARG A 589 -15.76 2.00 0.57
C ARG A 589 -15.53 1.73 -0.90
N GLU A 590 -14.36 1.16 -1.17
CA GLU A 590 -14.12 0.39 -2.38
C GLU A 590 -14.23 -1.09 -2.05
N GLY A 591 -14.59 -1.89 -3.05
CA GLY A 591 -14.61 -3.34 -2.93
C GLY A 591 -14.18 -3.99 -4.22
N SER A 592 -13.76 -5.25 -4.13
CA SER A 592 -13.38 -6.02 -5.31
C SER A 592 -14.62 -6.53 -6.04
N SER A 593 -14.69 -6.30 -7.35
CA SER A 593 -15.61 -6.99 -8.25
C SER A 593 -14.86 -8.09 -9.01
N LEU A 594 -15.60 -9.01 -9.61
CA LEU A 594 -15.09 -10.11 -10.43
C LEU A 594 -14.09 -9.67 -11.52
N THR A 595 -14.09 -8.38 -11.91
CA THR A 595 -13.23 -7.86 -12.99
C THR A 595 -12.43 -6.59 -12.67
N ARG A 596 -12.72 -5.86 -11.59
CA ARG A 596 -12.14 -4.52 -11.30
C ARG A 596 -12.25 -4.13 -9.81
N LEU A 597 -11.47 -3.13 -9.40
CA LEU A 597 -11.76 -2.34 -8.19
C LEU A 597 -13.07 -1.57 -8.45
N GLY A 598 -14.05 -1.71 -7.54
CA GLY A 598 -15.37 -1.11 -7.62
C GLY A 598 -15.67 -0.22 -6.43
N GLY A 599 -16.79 0.50 -6.47
CA GLY A 599 -17.18 1.50 -5.46
C GLY A 599 -17.07 2.93 -5.96
N TRP A 600 -17.59 3.87 -5.17
CA TRP A 600 -17.70 5.28 -5.55
C TRP A 600 -16.35 5.99 -5.74
N PRO A 601 -15.32 5.79 -4.89
CA PRO A 601 -14.03 6.44 -5.10
C PRO A 601 -13.45 6.04 -6.47
N ALA A 602 -13.38 4.74 -6.77
CA ALA A 602 -12.89 4.23 -8.05
C ALA A 602 -13.71 4.76 -9.25
N ALA A 603 -15.03 4.84 -9.13
CA ALA A 603 -15.91 5.35 -10.20
C ALA A 603 -15.66 6.83 -10.51
N PHE A 604 -15.63 7.70 -9.49
CA PHE A 604 -15.35 9.12 -9.66
C PHE A 604 -13.89 9.39 -10.05
N TRP A 605 -12.96 8.61 -9.51
CA TRP A 605 -11.54 8.66 -9.86
C TRP A 605 -11.34 8.37 -11.34
N ALA A 606 -11.91 7.27 -11.84
CA ALA A 606 -11.85 6.90 -13.26
C ALA A 606 -12.56 7.90 -14.19
N ALA A 607 -13.63 8.55 -13.73
CA ALA A 607 -14.30 9.62 -14.47
C ALA A 607 -13.50 10.93 -14.53
N GLY A 608 -12.42 11.05 -13.75
CA GLY A 608 -11.47 12.17 -13.76
C GLY A 608 -11.67 13.20 -12.65
N ALA A 609 -12.32 12.85 -11.53
CA ALA A 609 -12.37 13.72 -10.35
C ALA A 609 -10.96 14.08 -9.86
N GLY A 610 -10.74 15.34 -9.47
CA GLY A 610 -9.45 15.83 -8.96
C GLY A 610 -9.22 15.49 -7.50
N ALA A 611 -10.30 15.45 -6.72
CA ALA A 611 -10.32 14.92 -5.36
C ALA A 611 -11.68 14.28 -5.08
N PHE A 612 -11.71 13.30 -4.18
CA PHE A 612 -12.93 12.62 -3.75
C PHE A 612 -12.97 12.50 -2.23
N VAL A 613 -14.13 12.75 -1.64
CA VAL A 613 -14.40 12.53 -0.22
C VAL A 613 -15.63 11.65 -0.09
N GLY A 614 -15.55 10.58 0.70
CA GLY A 614 -16.67 9.67 0.98
C GLY A 614 -16.56 9.04 2.36
N ALA A 615 -17.62 8.38 2.84
CA ALA A 615 -17.66 7.78 4.18
C ALA A 615 -17.63 6.25 4.15
N SER A 616 -16.72 5.62 4.91
CA SER A 616 -16.54 4.16 4.97
C SER A 616 -17.62 3.40 5.73
N TRP A 617 -18.46 4.07 6.53
CA TRP A 617 -19.59 3.46 7.24
C TRP A 617 -20.71 4.49 7.44
N SER A 618 -21.74 4.13 8.21
CA SER A 618 -22.85 5.01 8.51
C SER A 618 -22.42 6.22 9.33
N VAL A 619 -22.84 7.41 8.92
CA VAL A 619 -22.47 8.69 9.53
C VAL A 619 -23.69 9.42 10.06
N HIS A 620 -23.53 10.16 11.16
CA HIS A 620 -24.60 11.02 11.67
C HIS A 620 -24.56 12.41 11.01
N GLU A 621 -25.74 12.94 10.71
CA GLU A 621 -25.90 14.18 9.94
C GLU A 621 -25.13 15.36 10.56
N LYS A 622 -25.22 15.56 11.88
CA LYS A 622 -24.58 16.69 12.57
C LYS A 622 -23.04 16.70 12.41
N PRO A 623 -22.30 15.65 12.81
CA PRO A 623 -20.85 15.63 12.62
C PRO A 623 -20.41 15.49 11.18
N ALA A 624 -21.20 14.86 10.30
CA ALA A 624 -20.93 14.89 8.86
C ALA A 624 -21.00 16.33 8.30
N THR A 625 -22.02 17.09 8.73
CA THR A 625 -22.17 18.52 8.38
C THR A 625 -21.01 19.35 8.93
N ALA A 626 -20.60 19.10 10.19
CA ALA A 626 -19.47 19.80 10.80
C ALA A 626 -18.16 19.52 10.06
N PHE A 627 -17.94 18.27 9.64
CA PHE A 627 -16.82 17.88 8.80
C PHE A 627 -16.86 18.64 7.47
N ALA A 628 -17.96 18.53 6.70
CA ALA A 628 -18.08 19.14 5.38
C ALA A 628 -17.88 20.66 5.42
N ARG A 629 -18.50 21.33 6.40
CA ARG A 629 -18.34 22.77 6.60
C ARG A 629 -16.90 23.16 6.88
N ALA A 630 -16.27 22.57 7.90
CA ALA A 630 -14.90 22.89 8.28
C ALA A 630 -13.90 22.56 7.17
N PHE A 631 -14.16 21.49 6.40
CA PHE A 631 -13.40 21.12 5.22
C PHE A 631 -13.44 22.21 4.14
N TYR A 632 -14.63 22.64 3.73
CA TYR A 632 -14.78 23.70 2.73
C TYR A 632 -14.28 25.05 3.23
N ASP A 633 -14.52 25.41 4.50
CA ASP A 633 -14.02 26.63 5.12
C ASP A 633 -12.48 26.69 5.05
N ALA A 634 -11.80 25.59 5.37
CA ALA A 634 -10.34 25.51 5.32
C ALA A 634 -9.80 25.62 3.88
N LEU A 635 -10.39 24.88 2.93
CA LEU A 635 -9.97 24.95 1.52
C LEU A 635 -10.17 26.35 0.92
N LEU A 636 -11.31 27.00 1.19
CA LEU A 636 -11.60 28.36 0.75
C LEU A 636 -10.66 29.39 1.39
N ALA A 637 -10.11 29.10 2.57
CA ALA A 637 -9.08 29.89 3.22
C ALA A 637 -7.66 29.64 2.69
N GLY A 638 -7.50 28.76 1.70
CA GLY A 638 -6.22 28.43 1.06
C GLY A 638 -5.46 27.28 1.70
N ALA A 639 -6.07 26.54 2.63
CA ALA A 639 -5.46 25.33 3.18
C ALA A 639 -5.31 24.25 2.10
N THR A 640 -4.33 23.37 2.28
CA THR A 640 -4.18 22.19 1.44
C THR A 640 -5.25 21.14 1.75
N LEU A 641 -5.47 20.19 0.84
CA LEU A 641 -6.43 19.09 1.01
C LEU A 641 -6.17 18.29 2.30
N GLY A 642 -4.90 17.99 2.60
CA GLY A 642 -4.51 17.31 3.84
C GLY A 642 -4.84 18.16 5.08
N ALA A 643 -4.48 19.45 5.08
CA ALA A 643 -4.74 20.34 6.21
C ALA A 643 -6.24 20.60 6.43
N ALA A 644 -7.02 20.73 5.35
CA ALA A 644 -8.47 20.84 5.40
C ALA A 644 -9.11 19.57 5.98
N THR A 645 -8.59 18.39 5.63
CA THR A 645 -9.02 17.10 6.19
C THR A 645 -8.78 17.04 7.70
N THR A 646 -7.59 17.41 8.17
CA THR A 646 -7.28 17.44 9.62
C THR A 646 -8.22 18.41 10.35
N THR A 647 -8.44 19.60 9.81
CA THR A 647 -9.35 20.61 10.38
C THR A 647 -10.78 20.08 10.47
N ALA A 648 -11.25 19.43 9.42
CA ALA A 648 -12.59 18.85 9.35
C ALA A 648 -12.80 17.71 10.37
N ARG A 649 -11.81 16.83 10.51
CA ARG A 649 -11.82 15.76 11.52
C ARG A 649 -11.86 16.33 12.94
N ALA A 650 -11.03 17.32 13.24
CA ALA A 650 -11.01 17.96 14.53
C ALA A 650 -12.38 18.57 14.89
N ALA A 651 -13.00 19.27 13.93
CA ALA A 651 -14.34 19.85 14.12
C ALA A 651 -15.40 18.77 14.41
N ALA A 652 -15.45 17.71 13.60
CA ALA A 652 -16.42 16.63 13.78
C ALA A 652 -16.17 15.81 15.07
N LYS A 653 -14.91 15.59 15.45
CA LYS A 653 -14.52 14.86 16.69
C LYS A 653 -15.08 15.50 17.95
N THR A 654 -15.23 16.83 17.98
CA THR A 654 -15.80 17.55 19.14
C THR A 654 -17.26 17.20 19.43
N LEU A 655 -17.96 16.60 18.47
CA LEU A 655 -19.37 16.21 18.62
C LEU A 655 -19.55 14.81 19.23
N GLY A 656 -18.44 14.14 19.58
CA GLY A 656 -18.43 12.97 20.47
C GLY A 656 -18.96 11.70 19.82
N ASP A 657 -18.58 11.43 18.57
CA ASP A 657 -19.12 10.32 17.79
C ASP A 657 -18.06 9.71 16.82
N ALA A 658 -18.39 8.64 16.11
CA ALA A 658 -17.45 7.94 15.19
C ALA A 658 -17.29 8.59 13.82
N THR A 659 -18.18 9.52 13.47
CA THR A 659 -18.38 10.02 12.11
C THR A 659 -17.11 10.67 11.56
N TRP A 660 -16.34 11.34 12.42
CA TRP A 660 -15.09 12.00 12.02
C TRP A 660 -14.01 11.03 11.50
N LEU A 661 -14.07 9.74 11.85
CA LEU A 661 -13.16 8.70 11.35
C LEU A 661 -13.65 8.06 10.05
N ALA A 662 -14.95 8.17 9.74
CA ALA A 662 -15.56 7.50 8.60
C ALA A 662 -15.08 8.06 7.27
N PHE A 663 -14.75 9.35 7.22
CA PHE A 663 -14.40 10.00 5.97
C PHE A 663 -13.04 9.52 5.45
N LEU A 664 -13.01 9.15 4.18
CA LEU A 664 -11.83 8.88 3.38
C LEU A 664 -11.65 10.03 2.39
N VAL A 665 -10.41 10.48 2.23
CA VAL A 665 -10.07 11.58 1.33
C VAL A 665 -9.05 11.09 0.32
N TYR A 666 -9.38 11.27 -0.95
CA TYR A 666 -8.58 10.88 -2.09
C TYR A 666 -8.18 12.11 -2.90
N GLY A 667 -6.94 12.18 -3.34
CA GLY A 667 -6.40 13.30 -4.12
C GLY A 667 -4.92 13.49 -3.89
N ASP A 668 -4.42 14.68 -4.23
CA ASP A 668 -3.11 15.13 -3.79
C ASP A 668 -3.25 15.89 -2.46
N PRO A 669 -2.56 15.50 -1.37
CA PRO A 669 -2.69 16.18 -0.08
C PRO A 669 -2.20 17.62 -0.07
N GLY A 670 -1.34 18.00 -1.02
CA GLY A 670 -0.90 19.37 -1.25
C GLY A 670 -1.86 20.18 -2.14
N ALA A 671 -2.98 19.60 -2.58
CA ALA A 671 -3.92 20.29 -3.45
C ALA A 671 -4.58 21.49 -2.75
N THR A 672 -4.80 22.58 -3.48
CA THR A 672 -5.42 23.82 -2.99
C THR A 672 -6.54 24.27 -3.93
N MET A 673 -7.49 25.07 -3.42
CA MET A 673 -8.58 25.65 -4.21
C MET A 673 -8.21 27.02 -4.79
N GLU A 674 -8.38 27.21 -6.09
CA GLU A 674 -8.04 28.44 -6.81
C GLU A 674 -9.19 29.09 -7.58
#